data_AF-A0A8D2Q916-F1
#
_entry.id   AF-A0A8D2Q916-F1
#
_cell.length_a   1.000
_cell.length_b   1.000
_cell.length_c   1.000
_cell.angle_alpha   90.00
_cell.angle_beta   90.00
_cell.angle_gamma   90.00
#
_symmetry.space_group_name_H-M   'P 1'
#
loop_
_entity.id
_entity.type
_entity.pdbx_description
1 polymer ?
#
loop_
_entity_poly.entity_id
_entity_poly.type
_entity_poly.pdbx_seq_one_letter_code
_entity_poly.pdbx_strand_id
1 'polypeptide(L)'
;FACTRSTVQSSASSDRAGSIPACNTGEHSQSVPVRLGGYQGGQNAGLACYKTPSWVIDEIIKLNENPKIHGLLLHLHKELYTSKVLNAVKPEKDVNGVTDFNLVRLVHGDMHECVVPPTAGAVIKLLEKLACTTLDGKKVFLLGVQGSLEVSLQCLLQRNGVMTMNCPWKMKHLQAMLHDADMVVVGSTKPEDIPVTWMKPEMVIVDCSHDILWGEFFQVTRYFSGCVYACLSFLINLVKISERWIQAQEYKSWNLRCLKLQPLSPVPSDIEISRGQSPKAVDVLAREIGLLTDEIEIYGQSKAKVRLSLLERLKDQPNGKYVLVAGITPTPLGEGKSTVTIGLVQALTAHLKVNSFACLRQPSQGPTFGVKGGAAGGGYAQVIPMEEFNLHLTGDIHAITAANNLLAAAIDARILHENTQSDKALYNRLVPLVHGERKFSAIQLSRLKRLGITKEDPDALTADEINRFVRLDIDPSTITWQRVVDTNDRFLRKITIGQANTEKGFSRQTQFDIAVASEIMAILALTSGLSDMKERLGKIVVANSRTGQPVTAEDLGTTGALAVLMKDAIKPTLMQTLEGTPVFVHAGPFANIAHGNSSVLADKIALKLVGKEGFVVTEAGFGADIGMEKFFNIKCRASGLVPSVVVLVATVRALKMHGGGPNVTAGAPLKKEYTEENLKLVSDGCSNLKKQIEIAGLFGVPVVVALNVFRTDSPAEIDLVCEMAKQSEAFDAVPCNHWSDGGRGAVELAQAVRRASNQPCNFRYLYDLELPITEKIRIIAQKIYGAQDIELSSAAQSQINRYSQQGFGNLPICMAKTHLSLSHMPEWKGVPTGFVLPISDVRASIGAGFIYPLVGTMSTMPGLPTRPCFYDIDLDPETEQVKGLF
;
A
#
# COMPACT_ATOMS: atom_id res chain seq x y z
N PHE A 1 33.84 18.07 -6.25
CA PHE A 1 33.86 19.49 -5.87
C PHE A 1 32.42 19.94 -5.63
N ALA A 2 32.13 20.55 -4.48
CA ALA A 2 30.81 21.06 -4.15
C ALA A 2 30.69 22.54 -4.53
N CYS A 3 29.52 22.96 -5.00
CA CYS A 3 29.17 24.36 -5.14
C CYS A 3 28.09 24.67 -4.10
N THR A 4 28.45 25.43 -3.06
CA THR A 4 27.53 25.89 -2.02
C THR A 4 27.70 27.39 -1.80
N ARG A 5 26.62 28.14 -2.01
CA ARG A 5 26.33 29.35 -1.23
C ARG A 5 25.95 28.87 0.20
N SER A 6 26.27 29.54 1.30
CA SER A 6 26.68 30.93 1.50
C SER A 6 27.49 31.16 2.80
N THR A 7 27.95 32.40 2.97
CA THR A 7 28.18 33.12 4.26
C THR A 7 29.33 32.70 5.20
N VAL A 8 30.36 33.54 5.11
CA VAL A 8 31.49 33.84 6.02
C VAL A 8 31.16 33.89 7.52
N GLN A 9 31.99 33.24 8.36
CA GLN A 9 32.71 33.90 9.46
C GLN A 9 33.93 33.07 9.94
N SER A 10 34.84 33.70 10.69
CA SER A 10 36.28 33.37 10.72
C SER A 10 36.85 33.00 12.09
N SER A 11 37.80 32.05 12.10
CA SER A 11 39.00 31.91 12.98
C SER A 11 39.44 30.44 13.00
N ALA A 12 40.68 29.99 13.21
CA ALA A 12 42.07 30.46 13.13
C ALA A 12 42.88 29.56 14.11
N SER A 13 44.22 29.42 13.94
CA SER A 13 45.16 28.64 14.79
C SER A 13 45.01 27.09 14.68
N SER A 14 45.96 26.33 14.09
CA SER A 14 47.33 25.94 14.51
C SER A 14 47.35 24.81 15.56
N ASP A 15 48.28 23.85 15.61
CA ASP A 15 49.60 23.72 14.98
C ASP A 15 50.07 22.23 14.97
N ARG A 16 51.13 21.91 14.19
CA ARG A 16 52.27 20.93 14.40
C ARG A 16 52.11 19.61 15.22
N ALA A 17 52.94 18.56 15.02
CA ALA A 17 53.90 18.16 13.96
C ALA A 17 54.51 16.75 14.26
N GLY A 18 55.10 16.12 13.23
CA GLY A 18 56.21 15.14 13.31
C GLY A 18 55.91 13.71 13.79
N SER A 19 56.74 12.70 13.50
CA SER A 19 57.85 12.58 12.52
C SER A 19 58.27 11.10 12.34
N ILE A 20 58.98 10.78 11.25
CA ILE A 20 59.28 9.42 10.72
C ILE A 20 60.57 8.82 11.31
N PRO A 21 60.70 7.47 11.38
CA PRO A 21 61.89 6.75 10.87
C PRO A 21 61.60 5.37 10.22
N ALA A 22 62.50 4.64 9.53
CA ALA A 22 63.62 5.02 8.62
C ALA A 22 64.26 3.83 7.84
N CYS A 23 63.63 3.38 6.72
CA CYS A 23 64.28 2.68 5.57
C CYS A 23 64.78 1.20 5.65
N ASN A 24 64.96 0.62 4.44
CA ASN A 24 65.57 -0.68 4.03
C ASN A 24 64.77 -1.99 4.32
N THR A 25 64.66 -2.99 3.42
CA THR A 25 65.13 -3.22 2.02
C THR A 25 64.33 -4.40 1.41
N GLY A 26 64.09 -4.45 0.09
CA GLY A 26 63.76 -5.71 -0.62
C GLY A 26 62.52 -5.73 -1.53
N GLU A 27 62.76 -5.60 -2.84
CA GLU A 27 62.09 -6.25 -4.00
C GLU A 27 60.56 -6.51 -4.11
N HIS A 28 60.03 -5.99 -5.23
CA HIS A 28 58.93 -6.48 -6.10
C HIS A 28 57.43 -6.44 -5.71
N SER A 29 56.68 -5.86 -6.67
CA SER A 29 55.22 -5.91 -6.94
C SER A 29 54.28 -4.94 -6.18
N GLN A 30 53.31 -4.41 -6.93
CA GLN A 30 52.40 -3.31 -6.57
C GLN A 30 50.97 -3.83 -6.30
N SER A 31 50.17 -3.11 -5.50
CA SER A 31 48.74 -2.75 -5.76
C SER A 31 48.05 -2.20 -4.49
N VAL A 32 46.75 -1.80 -4.61
CA VAL A 32 45.80 -1.30 -3.57
C VAL A 32 45.85 0.24 -3.37
N PRO A 33 44.71 0.99 -3.29
CA PRO A 33 43.37 0.54 -2.85
C PRO A 33 42.15 0.77 -3.77
N VAL A 34 41.12 -0.05 -3.49
CA VAL A 34 39.74 0.02 -3.99
C VAL A 34 38.93 1.12 -3.28
N ARG A 35 37.98 1.75 -4.00
CA ARG A 35 36.83 2.45 -3.38
C ARG A 35 35.51 2.11 -4.10
N LEU A 36 34.64 1.38 -3.41
CA LEU A 36 33.20 1.38 -3.65
C LEU A 36 32.62 2.58 -2.89
N GLY A 37 32.07 3.57 -3.60
CA GLY A 37 31.56 4.79 -3.00
C GLY A 37 30.06 4.98 -3.24
N GLY A 38 29.24 4.72 -2.21
CA GLY A 38 27.89 5.26 -2.13
C GLY A 38 27.95 6.68 -1.55
N TYR A 39 27.30 7.66 -2.21
CA TYR A 39 27.48 9.08 -1.86
C TYR A 39 26.55 9.54 -0.72
N GLN A 40 26.92 9.23 0.53
CA GLN A 40 26.49 9.97 1.72
C GLN A 40 27.69 10.26 2.62
N GLY A 41 27.62 11.35 3.40
CA GLY A 41 28.79 11.91 4.08
C GLY A 41 29.37 11.04 5.19
N GLY A 42 30.66 10.72 5.07
CA GLY A 42 31.58 10.49 6.20
C GLY A 42 31.45 9.18 6.99
N GLN A 43 32.21 8.16 6.59
CA GLN A 43 33.08 7.37 7.49
C GLN A 43 33.99 6.43 6.69
N ASN A 44 35.28 6.34 7.06
CA ASN A 44 36.21 5.33 6.53
C ASN A 44 36.30 4.16 7.50
N ALA A 45 36.19 2.92 6.99
CA ALA A 45 36.63 1.72 7.70
C ALA A 45 37.42 0.85 6.72
N GLY A 46 38.69 0.60 7.03
CA GLY A 46 39.59 -0.21 6.21
C GLY A 46 39.67 -1.65 6.72
N LEU A 47 39.52 -2.62 5.81
CA LEU A 47 39.95 -4.00 6.03
C LEU A 47 40.35 -4.61 4.69
N ALA A 48 41.55 -5.19 4.65
CA ALA A 48 42.09 -5.85 3.47
C ALA A 48 41.54 -7.27 3.36
N CYS A 49 40.88 -7.59 2.25
CA CYS A 49 40.56 -8.96 1.85
C CYS A 49 40.35 -8.98 0.34
N TYR A 50 40.83 -10.03 -0.34
CA TYR A 50 40.55 -10.26 -1.76
C TYR A 50 39.05 -10.57 -1.91
N LYS A 51 38.29 -9.60 -2.43
CA LYS A 51 36.82 -9.71 -2.50
C LYS A 51 36.43 -10.51 -3.73
N THR A 52 35.71 -11.62 -3.51
CA THR A 52 35.22 -12.47 -4.60
C THR A 52 34.16 -11.73 -5.43
N PRO A 53 33.94 -12.11 -6.70
CA PRO A 53 32.85 -11.56 -7.52
C PRO A 53 31.47 -11.68 -6.85
N SER A 54 31.23 -12.76 -6.09
CA SER A 54 29.99 -12.93 -5.31
C SER A 54 29.80 -11.81 -4.28
N TRP A 55 30.82 -11.54 -3.46
CA TRP A 55 30.76 -10.47 -2.45
C TRP A 55 30.49 -9.09 -3.09
N VAL A 56 31.10 -8.84 -4.26
CA VAL A 56 30.90 -7.58 -5.00
C VAL A 56 29.45 -7.47 -5.50
N ILE A 57 28.87 -8.56 -6.00
CA ILE A 57 27.46 -8.63 -6.39
C ILE A 57 26.54 -8.36 -5.19
N ASP A 58 26.79 -9.00 -4.04
CA ASP A 58 25.96 -8.84 -2.83
C ASP A 58 25.94 -7.38 -2.33
N GLU A 59 27.11 -6.71 -2.31
CA GLU A 59 27.18 -5.30 -1.92
C GLU A 59 26.58 -4.38 -2.99
N ILE A 60 26.70 -4.68 -4.29
CA ILE A 60 26.01 -3.95 -5.36
C ILE A 60 24.48 -4.06 -5.19
N ILE A 61 23.95 -5.26 -4.93
CA ILE A 61 22.51 -5.48 -4.68
C ILE A 61 22.04 -4.65 -3.49
N LYS A 62 22.77 -4.71 -2.37
CA LYS A 62 22.47 -3.91 -1.17
C LYS A 62 22.47 -2.39 -1.43
N LEU A 63 23.38 -1.89 -2.27
CA LEU A 63 23.43 -0.47 -2.66
C LEU A 63 22.32 -0.11 -3.67
N ASN A 64 21.94 -1.04 -4.57
CA ASN A 64 20.80 -0.89 -5.47
C ASN A 64 19.47 -0.76 -4.72
N GLU A 65 19.29 -1.51 -3.63
CA GLU A 65 18.10 -1.47 -2.76
C GLU A 65 18.06 -0.28 -1.80
N ASN A 66 19.12 0.55 -1.75
CA ASN A 66 19.11 1.77 -0.97
C ASN A 66 18.50 2.94 -1.80
N PRO A 67 17.32 3.49 -1.41
CA PRO A 67 16.68 4.58 -2.15
C PRO A 67 17.46 5.90 -2.07
N LYS A 68 18.37 6.06 -1.08
CA LYS A 68 19.23 7.25 -0.95
C LYS A 68 20.43 7.26 -1.91
N ILE A 69 20.62 6.19 -2.69
CA ILE A 69 21.74 6.03 -3.62
C ILE A 69 21.18 6.03 -5.05
N HIS A 70 21.31 7.16 -5.73
CA HIS A 70 20.76 7.33 -7.09
C HIS A 70 21.67 6.76 -8.19
N GLY A 71 22.97 6.59 -7.92
CA GLY A 71 23.93 6.07 -8.89
C GLY A 71 25.08 5.30 -8.22
N LEU A 72 25.59 4.29 -8.92
CA LEU A 72 26.73 3.46 -8.56
C LEU A 72 27.88 3.69 -9.54
N LEU A 73 29.04 4.00 -8.99
CA LEU A 73 30.31 4.08 -9.71
C LEU A 73 31.16 2.86 -9.34
N LEU A 74 31.30 1.91 -10.26
CA LEU A 74 32.19 0.78 -10.12
C LEU A 74 33.62 1.19 -10.48
N HIS A 75 34.52 1.03 -9.52
CA HIS A 75 35.98 1.11 -9.70
C HIS A 75 36.61 -0.16 -9.11
N LEU A 76 36.80 -1.15 -9.98
CA LEU A 76 37.19 -2.53 -9.63
C LEU A 76 38.49 -2.94 -10.34
N HIS A 77 39.11 -4.04 -9.90
CA HIS A 77 40.20 -4.67 -10.65
C HIS A 77 39.68 -5.29 -11.96
N LYS A 78 40.52 -5.39 -13.00
CA LYS A 78 40.13 -5.88 -14.33
C LYS A 78 39.45 -7.26 -14.30
N GLU A 79 39.92 -8.14 -13.43
CA GLU A 79 39.41 -9.51 -13.23
C GLU A 79 38.00 -9.56 -12.62
N LEU A 80 37.58 -8.50 -11.93
CA LEU A 80 36.26 -8.41 -11.30
C LEU A 80 35.19 -7.82 -12.25
N TYR A 81 35.59 -7.23 -13.38
CA TYR A 81 34.68 -6.74 -14.44
C TYR A 81 34.10 -7.88 -15.28
N THR A 82 33.41 -8.81 -14.63
CA THR A 82 32.63 -9.87 -15.28
C THR A 82 31.23 -9.36 -15.64
N SER A 83 30.60 -9.91 -16.68
CA SER A 83 29.20 -9.59 -17.04
C SER A 83 28.24 -9.79 -15.85
N LYS A 84 28.47 -10.78 -14.97
CA LYS A 84 27.69 -10.98 -13.74
C LYS A 84 27.79 -9.81 -12.75
N VAL A 85 28.99 -9.25 -12.56
CA VAL A 85 29.20 -8.08 -11.68
C VAL A 85 28.65 -6.81 -12.30
N LEU A 86 28.79 -6.64 -13.62
CA LEU A 86 28.25 -5.48 -14.34
C LEU A 86 26.72 -5.48 -14.31
N ASN A 87 26.08 -6.58 -14.69
CA ASN A 87 24.62 -6.70 -14.71
C ASN A 87 23.99 -6.84 -13.31
N ALA A 88 24.78 -6.90 -12.24
CA ALA A 88 24.27 -6.70 -10.89
C ALA A 88 23.89 -5.23 -10.64
N VAL A 89 24.48 -4.26 -11.35
CA VAL A 89 24.12 -2.84 -11.24
C VAL A 89 22.78 -2.61 -11.94
N LYS A 90 21.81 -2.00 -11.24
CA LYS A 90 20.54 -1.57 -11.88
C LYS A 90 20.86 -0.56 -13.00
N PRO A 91 20.38 -0.74 -14.25
CA PRO A 91 20.80 0.12 -15.36
C PRO A 91 20.49 1.62 -15.17
N GLU A 92 19.43 1.94 -14.45
CA GLU A 92 19.07 3.30 -14.02
C GLU A 92 20.04 3.92 -13.00
N LYS A 93 20.88 3.12 -12.33
CA LYS A 93 21.94 3.55 -11.40
C LYS A 93 23.35 3.44 -11.99
N ASP A 94 23.54 2.94 -13.21
CA ASP A 94 24.85 2.69 -13.81
C ASP A 94 25.54 3.98 -14.29
N VAL A 95 26.38 4.59 -13.43
CA VAL A 95 27.14 5.82 -13.75
C VAL A 95 28.26 5.55 -14.76
N ASN A 96 28.76 4.30 -14.82
CA ASN A 96 29.80 3.89 -15.74
C ASN A 96 29.29 3.72 -17.19
N GLY A 97 27.99 3.50 -17.41
CA GLY A 97 27.39 3.23 -18.72
C GLY A 97 27.77 1.88 -19.33
N VAL A 98 28.30 0.95 -18.52
CA VAL A 98 28.89 -0.33 -18.97
C VAL A 98 28.03 -1.57 -18.66
N THR A 99 26.84 -1.39 -18.09
CA THR A 99 25.85 -2.49 -18.10
C THR A 99 25.48 -2.87 -19.53
N ASP A 100 25.18 -4.15 -19.77
CA ASP A 100 24.80 -4.62 -21.11
C ASP A 100 23.59 -3.83 -21.64
N PHE A 101 22.67 -3.43 -20.75
CA PHE A 101 21.49 -2.64 -21.07
C PHE A 101 21.81 -1.20 -21.54
N ASN A 102 22.70 -0.46 -20.86
CA ASN A 102 23.08 0.88 -21.31
C ASN A 102 23.95 0.85 -22.56
N LEU A 103 24.80 -0.17 -22.72
CA LEU A 103 25.58 -0.39 -23.93
C LEU A 103 24.67 -0.71 -25.13
N VAL A 104 23.65 -1.55 -24.95
CA VAL A 104 22.65 -1.85 -26.00
C VAL A 104 21.83 -0.60 -26.37
N ARG A 105 21.40 0.22 -25.40
CA ARG A 105 20.79 1.55 -25.67
C ARG A 105 21.72 2.46 -26.47
N LEU A 106 23.02 2.45 -26.19
CA LEU A 106 24.02 3.21 -26.97
C LEU A 106 24.10 2.69 -28.40
N VAL A 107 24.05 1.37 -28.62
CA VAL A 107 24.07 0.76 -29.95
C VAL A 107 22.79 1.09 -30.73
N HIS A 108 21.60 0.97 -30.13
CA HIS A 108 20.33 1.35 -30.78
C HIS A 108 20.21 2.85 -31.09
N GLY A 109 20.86 3.71 -30.30
CA GLY A 109 20.83 5.16 -30.51
C GLY A 109 19.84 5.92 -29.62
N ASP A 110 19.38 5.29 -28.54
CA ASP A 110 18.48 5.88 -27.54
C ASP A 110 19.21 6.91 -26.66
N MET A 111 19.87 7.90 -27.25
CA MET A 111 20.77 8.85 -26.57
C MET A 111 20.09 9.63 -25.42
N HIS A 112 18.77 9.78 -25.49
CA HIS A 112 17.96 10.35 -24.42
C HIS A 112 17.98 9.49 -23.14
N GLU A 113 17.88 8.16 -23.26
CA GLU A 113 17.84 7.21 -22.13
C GLU A 113 19.17 6.49 -21.86
N CYS A 114 20.09 6.47 -22.82
CA CYS A 114 21.43 5.93 -22.68
C CYS A 114 22.27 6.72 -21.64
N VAL A 115 23.12 6.00 -20.91
CA VAL A 115 24.26 6.55 -20.17
C VAL A 115 25.53 6.20 -20.95
N VAL A 116 26.25 7.21 -21.44
CA VAL A 116 27.44 7.00 -22.28
C VAL A 116 28.65 6.66 -21.41
N PRO A 117 29.47 5.64 -21.72
CA PRO A 117 30.68 5.36 -20.98
C PRO A 117 31.61 6.59 -20.84
N PRO A 118 31.97 7.01 -19.61
CA PRO A 118 32.72 8.24 -19.36
C PRO A 118 34.02 8.37 -20.13
N THR A 119 34.76 7.27 -20.31
CA THR A 119 35.96 7.22 -21.15
C THR A 119 35.63 7.48 -22.62
N ALA A 120 34.58 6.85 -23.17
CA ALA A 120 34.18 7.07 -24.55
C ALA A 120 33.73 8.52 -24.79
N GLY A 121 32.88 9.07 -23.91
CA GLY A 121 32.45 10.47 -23.98
C GLY A 121 33.60 11.47 -23.82
N ALA A 122 34.60 11.16 -22.99
CA ALA A 122 35.81 11.96 -22.84
C ALA A 122 36.67 11.98 -24.12
N VAL A 123 36.84 10.83 -24.78
CA VAL A 123 37.56 10.70 -26.06
C VAL A 123 36.87 11.51 -27.15
N ILE A 124 35.55 11.36 -27.33
CA ILE A 124 34.80 12.12 -28.34
C ILE A 124 35.01 13.63 -28.14
N LYS A 125 34.79 14.11 -26.92
CA LYS A 125 34.93 15.55 -26.58
C LYS A 125 36.36 16.08 -26.74
N LEU A 126 37.36 15.22 -26.55
CA LEU A 126 38.76 15.56 -26.78
C LEU A 126 39.09 15.59 -28.29
N LEU A 127 38.60 14.61 -29.06
CA LEU A 127 38.74 14.57 -30.51
C LEU A 127 38.06 15.78 -31.17
N GLU A 128 36.82 16.12 -30.78
CA GLU A 128 36.12 17.35 -31.22
C GLU A 128 36.98 18.61 -31.00
N LYS A 129 37.52 18.77 -29.77
CA LYS A 129 38.35 19.93 -29.40
C LYS A 129 39.68 19.97 -30.15
N LEU A 130 40.28 18.82 -30.46
CA LEU A 130 41.55 18.73 -31.19
C LEU A 130 41.37 18.82 -32.71
N ALA A 131 40.18 18.46 -33.22
CA ALA A 131 39.85 18.48 -34.64
C ALA A 131 39.76 19.89 -35.25
N CYS A 132 39.57 20.92 -34.41
CA CYS A 132 39.52 22.37 -34.71
C CYS A 132 38.43 22.85 -35.71
N THR A 133 37.87 21.98 -36.56
CA THR A 133 36.83 22.30 -37.55
C THR A 133 35.61 21.39 -37.40
N THR A 134 35.74 20.12 -37.76
CA THR A 134 34.71 19.08 -37.60
C THR A 134 35.37 17.69 -37.46
N LEU A 135 34.59 16.71 -36.97
CA LEU A 135 34.93 15.29 -37.02
C LEU A 135 34.36 14.58 -38.26
N ASP A 136 33.33 15.16 -38.90
CA ASP A 136 32.67 14.59 -40.07
C ASP A 136 33.67 14.33 -41.21
N GLY A 137 33.58 13.15 -41.84
CA GLY A 137 34.46 12.68 -42.90
C GLY A 137 35.87 12.25 -42.46
N LYS A 138 36.29 12.45 -41.21
CA LYS A 138 37.64 12.05 -40.74
C LYS A 138 37.75 10.54 -40.52
N LYS A 139 38.96 10.01 -40.64
CA LYS A 139 39.35 8.63 -40.33
C LYS A 139 39.94 8.53 -38.92
N VAL A 140 39.20 7.94 -37.99
CA VAL A 140 39.69 7.69 -36.62
C VAL A 140 40.01 6.21 -36.45
N PHE A 141 41.26 5.92 -36.08
CA PHE A 141 41.75 4.56 -35.90
C PHE A 141 41.82 4.18 -34.42
N LEU A 142 41.06 3.17 -34.03
CA LEU A 142 41.06 2.57 -32.70
C LEU A 142 42.14 1.48 -32.66
N LEU A 143 43.14 1.64 -31.81
CA LEU A 143 44.30 0.76 -31.74
C LEU A 143 44.41 0.13 -30.34
N GLY A 144 44.27 -1.19 -30.28
CA GLY A 144 44.30 -1.92 -29.00
C GLY A 144 43.14 -1.58 -28.06
N VAL A 145 42.07 -0.94 -28.57
CA VAL A 145 40.80 -0.75 -27.86
C VAL A 145 39.99 -2.04 -27.97
N GLN A 146 39.35 -2.49 -26.88
CA GLN A 146 38.58 -3.73 -26.83
C GLN A 146 37.33 -3.59 -25.96
N GLY A 147 36.32 -4.44 -26.20
CA GLY A 147 35.15 -4.60 -25.33
C GLY A 147 34.17 -3.42 -25.38
N SER A 148 33.56 -3.09 -24.25
CA SER A 148 32.51 -2.04 -24.20
C SER A 148 33.00 -0.66 -24.63
N LEU A 149 34.28 -0.32 -24.40
CA LEU A 149 34.87 0.93 -24.86
C LEU A 149 34.99 0.99 -26.39
N GLU A 150 35.35 -0.12 -27.03
CA GLU A 150 35.45 -0.23 -28.49
C GLU A 150 34.09 0.04 -29.15
N VAL A 151 33.07 -0.72 -28.75
CA VAL A 151 31.69 -0.62 -29.26
C VAL A 151 31.15 0.79 -29.05
N SER A 152 31.38 1.37 -27.86
CA SER A 152 30.94 2.73 -27.54
C SER A 152 31.61 3.78 -28.42
N LEU A 153 32.92 3.69 -28.63
CA LEU A 153 33.64 4.62 -29.50
C LEU A 153 33.21 4.48 -30.97
N GLN A 154 33.07 3.25 -31.48
CA GLN A 154 32.57 3.01 -32.84
C GLN A 154 31.19 3.66 -33.04
N CYS A 155 30.22 3.39 -32.17
CA CYS A 155 28.87 3.94 -32.27
C CYS A 155 28.82 5.47 -32.14
N LEU A 156 29.64 6.07 -31.28
CA LEU A 156 29.66 7.53 -31.11
C LEU A 156 30.37 8.24 -32.26
N LEU A 157 31.49 7.71 -32.74
CA LEU A 157 32.25 8.27 -33.85
C LEU A 157 31.45 8.20 -35.15
N GLN A 158 30.87 7.04 -35.48
CA GLN A 158 30.06 6.87 -36.70
C GLN A 158 28.86 7.83 -36.75
N ARG A 159 28.23 8.13 -35.60
CA ARG A 159 27.14 9.13 -35.52
C ARG A 159 27.60 10.58 -35.71
N ASN A 160 28.89 10.86 -35.57
CA ASN A 160 29.51 12.14 -35.88
C ASN A 160 30.13 12.18 -37.30
N GLY A 161 29.73 11.24 -38.19
CA GLY A 161 30.22 11.18 -39.58
C GLY A 161 31.65 10.64 -39.73
N VAL A 162 32.23 10.09 -38.66
CA VAL A 162 33.62 9.59 -38.65
C VAL A 162 33.69 8.19 -39.24
N MET A 163 34.64 7.97 -40.15
CA MET A 163 35.04 6.64 -40.59
C MET A 163 35.90 5.97 -39.51
N THR A 164 35.41 4.90 -38.91
CA THR A 164 36.12 4.16 -37.86
C THR A 164 36.80 2.91 -38.39
N MET A 165 38.06 2.73 -38.00
CA MET A 165 38.81 1.49 -38.20
C MET A 165 39.24 0.96 -36.83
N ASN A 166 39.17 -0.34 -36.57
CA ASN A 166 39.66 -0.94 -35.32
C ASN A 166 40.67 -2.06 -35.59
N CYS A 167 41.67 -2.20 -34.72
CA CYS A 167 42.74 -3.17 -34.87
C CYS A 167 43.37 -3.54 -33.50
N PRO A 168 43.58 -4.84 -33.19
CA PRO A 168 44.51 -5.22 -32.13
C PRO A 168 45.95 -4.91 -32.57
N TRP A 169 46.88 -4.73 -31.62
CA TRP A 169 48.27 -4.37 -31.92
C TRP A 169 49.02 -5.33 -32.88
N LYS A 170 48.56 -6.57 -33.04
CA LYS A 170 49.19 -7.58 -33.93
C LYS A 170 48.39 -7.75 -35.22
N MET A 171 48.75 -6.98 -36.27
CA MET A 171 48.21 -7.12 -37.64
C MET A 171 49.26 -6.85 -38.70
N LYS A 172 49.21 -7.61 -39.81
CA LYS A 172 50.22 -7.59 -40.90
C LYS A 172 50.30 -6.28 -41.69
N HIS A 173 49.30 -5.39 -41.57
CA HIS A 173 49.22 -4.12 -42.32
C HIS A 173 49.06 -2.89 -41.41
N LEU A 174 49.36 -3.01 -40.11
CA LEU A 174 49.16 -1.95 -39.12
C LEU A 174 49.83 -0.61 -39.51
N GLN A 175 51.05 -0.66 -40.06
CA GLN A 175 51.76 0.53 -40.54
C GLN A 175 50.98 1.29 -41.63
N ALA A 176 50.42 0.59 -42.61
CA ALA A 176 49.66 1.22 -43.69
C ALA A 176 48.35 1.85 -43.18
N MET A 177 47.69 1.20 -42.23
CA MET A 177 46.47 1.71 -41.58
C MET A 177 46.75 2.98 -40.74
N LEU A 178 47.87 3.02 -40.03
CA LEU A 178 48.33 4.22 -39.30
C LEU A 178 48.64 5.40 -40.23
N HIS A 179 49.16 5.14 -41.44
CA HIS A 179 49.36 6.18 -42.45
C HIS A 179 48.06 6.67 -43.11
N ASP A 180 46.98 5.91 -43.11
CA ASP A 180 45.68 6.34 -43.65
C ASP A 180 44.79 7.07 -42.63
N ALA A 181 45.10 6.98 -41.33
CA ALA A 181 44.35 7.64 -40.27
C ALA A 181 44.61 9.16 -40.18
N ASP A 182 43.60 9.93 -39.77
CA ASP A 182 43.72 11.34 -39.39
C ASP A 182 43.99 11.49 -37.88
N MET A 183 43.40 10.60 -37.07
CA MET A 183 43.52 10.60 -35.60
C MET A 183 43.55 9.16 -35.08
N VAL A 184 44.25 8.90 -33.98
CA VAL A 184 44.38 7.57 -33.37
C VAL A 184 43.90 7.60 -31.92
N VAL A 185 43.13 6.60 -31.51
CA VAL A 185 42.77 6.35 -30.10
C VAL A 185 43.43 5.06 -29.65
N VAL A 186 44.23 5.11 -28.59
CA VAL A 186 44.99 3.97 -28.07
C VAL A 186 44.31 3.42 -26.81
N GLY A 187 44.00 2.12 -26.79
CA GLY A 187 43.22 1.49 -25.71
C GLY A 187 43.98 0.56 -24.76
N SER A 188 45.25 0.27 -25.05
CA SER A 188 46.11 -0.61 -24.24
C SER A 188 47.57 -0.29 -24.49
N THR A 189 48.47 -0.75 -23.61
CA THR A 189 49.91 -0.46 -23.67
C THR A 189 50.52 -0.89 -25.01
N LYS A 190 51.29 0.00 -25.65
CA LYS A 190 51.99 -0.26 -26.92
C LYS A 190 53.04 -1.37 -26.75
N PRO A 191 53.01 -2.47 -27.53
CA PRO A 191 54.12 -3.41 -27.60
C PRO A 191 55.43 -2.72 -27.99
N GLU A 192 56.56 -3.16 -27.44
CA GLU A 192 57.88 -2.58 -27.70
C GLU A 192 58.20 -2.59 -29.21
N ASP A 193 57.91 -3.71 -29.87
CA ASP A 193 58.15 -4.02 -31.30
C ASP A 193 57.53 -3.03 -32.32
N ILE A 194 56.66 -2.11 -31.90
CA ILE A 194 55.94 -1.20 -32.80
C ILE A 194 56.59 0.20 -32.73
N PRO A 195 57.35 0.63 -33.75
CA PRO A 195 58.10 1.88 -33.70
C PRO A 195 57.19 3.11 -33.86
N VAL A 196 57.50 4.18 -33.11
CA VAL A 196 56.74 5.44 -33.13
C VAL A 196 56.79 6.12 -34.52
N THR A 197 57.79 5.82 -35.34
CA THR A 197 57.95 6.32 -36.72
C THR A 197 56.84 5.89 -37.69
N TRP A 198 55.96 4.96 -37.30
CA TRP A 198 54.73 4.63 -38.06
C TRP A 198 53.62 5.68 -37.90
N MET A 199 53.78 6.65 -37.00
CA MET A 199 52.81 7.71 -36.71
C MET A 199 53.22 9.01 -37.42
N LYS A 200 52.29 9.71 -38.09
CA LYS A 200 52.60 10.99 -38.75
C LYS A 200 52.97 12.05 -37.70
N PRO A 201 53.93 12.97 -37.97
CA PRO A 201 54.34 14.00 -37.01
C PRO A 201 53.20 14.91 -36.49
N GLU A 202 52.18 15.14 -37.31
CA GLU A 202 51.03 15.99 -36.98
C GLU A 202 49.78 15.21 -36.51
N MET A 203 49.89 13.88 -36.33
CA MET A 203 48.74 13.04 -35.99
C MET A 203 48.26 13.27 -34.57
N VAL A 204 46.94 13.42 -34.40
CA VAL A 204 46.33 13.50 -33.06
C VAL A 204 46.23 12.10 -32.47
N ILE A 205 46.85 11.90 -31.30
CA ILE A 205 46.79 10.66 -30.54
C ILE A 205 46.06 10.91 -29.22
N VAL A 206 45.04 10.10 -28.93
CA VAL A 206 44.31 10.10 -27.65
C VAL A 206 44.56 8.77 -26.95
N ASP A 207 45.32 8.81 -25.85
CA ASP A 207 45.63 7.63 -25.05
C ASP A 207 44.58 7.42 -23.95
N CYS A 208 44.04 6.20 -23.92
CA CYS A 208 43.05 5.71 -22.96
C CYS A 208 43.59 4.54 -22.12
N SER A 209 44.86 4.15 -22.29
CA SER A 209 45.48 3.07 -21.54
C SER A 209 45.73 3.47 -20.07
N HIS A 210 45.73 2.48 -19.18
CA HIS A 210 45.88 2.71 -17.73
C HIS A 210 47.34 2.90 -17.29
N ASP A 211 48.30 2.44 -18.10
CA ASP A 211 49.73 2.72 -17.92
C ASP A 211 50.11 3.96 -18.72
N ILE A 212 50.43 5.05 -18.03
CA ILE A 212 50.96 6.25 -18.68
C ILE A 212 52.27 5.87 -19.39
N LEU A 213 52.37 6.13 -20.69
CA LEU A 213 53.60 6.00 -21.47
C LEU A 213 54.69 6.96 -20.95
N TRP A 214 55.42 6.55 -19.90
CA TRP A 214 56.66 7.19 -19.47
C TRP A 214 57.84 6.54 -20.21
N GLY A 215 58.34 7.23 -21.22
CA GLY A 215 59.54 6.86 -21.97
C GLY A 215 60.01 8.06 -22.79
N GLU A 216 61.30 8.35 -22.77
CA GLU A 216 61.82 9.60 -23.34
C GLU A 216 61.80 9.61 -24.89
N PHE A 217 61.75 10.85 -25.42
CA PHE A 217 61.93 11.28 -26.81
C PHE A 217 60.73 11.46 -27.76
N PHE A 218 60.80 12.62 -28.43
CA PHE A 218 60.09 13.14 -29.61
C PHE A 218 58.78 13.94 -29.48
N GLN A 219 58.74 14.97 -30.35
CA GLN A 219 57.71 16.00 -30.44
C GLN A 219 56.41 15.43 -31.04
N VAL A 220 55.42 15.14 -30.18
CA VAL A 220 54.02 14.96 -30.59
C VAL A 220 53.20 16.07 -29.96
N THR A 221 52.51 16.86 -30.78
CA THR A 221 52.24 18.28 -30.46
C THR A 221 51.20 18.52 -29.36
N ARG A 222 50.36 17.55 -28.98
CA ARG A 222 49.32 17.70 -27.95
C ARG A 222 48.99 16.40 -27.18
N TYR A 223 49.76 16.06 -26.16
CA TYR A 223 49.31 15.13 -25.11
C TYR A 223 48.28 15.80 -24.19
N PHE A 224 47.08 15.22 -24.09
CA PHE A 224 46.08 15.59 -23.09
C PHE A 224 45.65 14.36 -22.29
N SER A 225 45.85 14.40 -20.97
CA SER A 225 45.35 13.35 -20.08
C SER A 225 43.82 13.33 -20.13
N GLY A 226 43.26 12.23 -20.67
CA GLY A 226 41.82 12.01 -20.73
C GLY A 226 41.15 11.94 -19.36
N CYS A 227 41.91 11.78 -18.27
CA CYS A 227 41.40 11.65 -16.90
C CYS A 227 40.50 12.82 -16.47
N VAL A 228 40.86 14.07 -16.81
CA VAL A 228 40.04 15.25 -16.44
C VAL A 228 38.69 15.23 -17.15
N TYR A 229 38.69 14.88 -18.44
CA TYR A 229 37.47 14.75 -19.24
C TYR A 229 36.64 13.53 -18.82
N ALA A 230 37.27 12.42 -18.43
CA ALA A 230 36.57 11.25 -17.88
C ALA A 230 35.90 11.59 -16.54
N CYS A 231 36.60 12.26 -15.61
CA CYS A 231 36.01 12.76 -14.36
C CYS A 231 34.81 13.69 -14.61
N LEU A 232 34.88 14.57 -15.63
CA LEU A 232 33.75 15.40 -16.02
C LEU A 232 32.58 14.55 -16.56
N SER A 233 32.84 13.56 -17.40
CA SER A 233 31.82 12.65 -17.93
C SER A 233 31.17 11.79 -16.84
N PHE A 234 31.92 11.34 -15.83
CA PHE A 234 31.35 10.67 -14.64
C PHE A 234 30.37 11.58 -13.89
N LEU A 235 30.71 12.87 -13.71
CA LEU A 235 29.81 13.83 -13.08
C LEU A 235 28.57 14.13 -13.94
N ILE A 236 28.73 14.25 -15.26
CA ILE A 236 27.59 14.43 -16.19
C ILE A 236 26.65 13.23 -16.11
N ASN A 237 27.16 12.00 -16.09
CA ASN A 237 26.34 10.79 -15.95
C ASN A 237 25.61 10.76 -14.59
N LEU A 238 26.29 11.10 -13.50
CA LEU A 238 25.69 11.15 -12.17
C LEU A 238 24.58 12.21 -12.09
N VAL A 239 24.77 13.39 -12.70
CA VAL A 239 23.74 14.43 -12.80
C VAL A 239 22.58 13.95 -13.67
N LYS A 240 22.83 13.42 -14.87
CA LYS A 240 21.79 12.90 -15.79
C LYS A 240 20.95 11.79 -15.13
N ILE A 241 21.59 10.89 -14.37
CA ILE A 241 20.91 9.85 -13.59
C ILE A 241 20.08 10.46 -12.45
N SER A 242 20.62 11.44 -11.72
CA SER A 242 19.91 12.10 -10.63
C SER A 242 18.71 12.91 -11.13
N GLU A 243 18.85 13.63 -12.25
CA GLU A 243 17.77 14.35 -12.93
C GLU A 243 16.66 13.40 -13.39
N ARG A 244 17.02 12.28 -14.04
CA ARG A 244 16.04 11.23 -14.40
C ARG A 244 15.35 10.64 -13.19
N TRP A 245 16.08 10.41 -12.09
CA TRP A 245 15.50 9.90 -10.86
C TRP A 245 14.49 10.90 -10.27
N ILE A 246 14.84 12.20 -10.18
CA ILE A 246 13.93 13.28 -9.76
C ILE A 246 12.69 13.32 -10.66
N GLN A 247 12.87 13.35 -11.98
CA GLN A 247 11.78 13.31 -12.98
C GLN A 247 10.95 12.02 -12.92
N ALA A 248 11.45 10.93 -12.31
CA ALA A 248 10.71 9.71 -12.06
C ALA A 248 10.03 9.70 -10.67
N GLN A 249 10.46 10.55 -9.73
CA GLN A 249 9.73 10.80 -8.48
C GLN A 249 8.51 11.71 -8.71
N GLU A 250 8.60 12.64 -9.67
CA GLU A 250 7.54 13.58 -10.04
C GLU A 250 6.29 12.89 -10.62
N TYR A 251 5.11 13.46 -10.32
CA TYR A 251 3.84 13.00 -10.85
C TYR A 251 3.75 13.18 -12.38
N LYS A 252 3.20 12.16 -13.05
CA LYS A 252 2.88 12.17 -14.47
C LYS A 252 1.45 11.67 -14.67
N SER A 253 0.77 12.18 -15.70
CA SER A 253 -0.47 11.57 -16.20
C SER A 253 -0.19 10.11 -16.56
N TRP A 254 -1.05 9.18 -16.15
CA TRP A 254 -0.79 7.77 -16.39
C TRP A 254 -0.94 7.43 -17.88
N ASN A 255 0.01 6.69 -18.43
CA ASN A 255 -0.13 6.07 -19.76
C ASN A 255 -0.73 4.66 -19.60
N LEU A 256 -1.92 4.59 -19.00
CA LEU A 256 -2.58 3.33 -18.66
C LEU A 256 -3.19 2.66 -19.89
N ARG A 257 -2.69 1.48 -20.26
CA ARG A 257 -3.20 0.69 -21.37
C ARG A 257 -4.48 -0.01 -20.94
N CYS A 258 -5.64 0.58 -21.20
CA CYS A 258 -6.93 -0.01 -20.84
C CYS A 258 -7.13 -1.36 -21.57
N LEU A 259 -7.60 -2.39 -20.86
CA LEU A 259 -7.99 -3.66 -21.47
C LEU A 259 -9.31 -3.47 -22.21
N LYS A 260 -9.48 -4.10 -23.37
CA LYS A 260 -10.73 -4.06 -24.12
C LYS A 260 -11.72 -5.05 -23.49
N LEU A 261 -12.97 -4.62 -23.34
CA LEU A 261 -14.10 -5.49 -23.04
C LEU A 261 -14.87 -5.85 -24.31
N GLN A 262 -15.41 -7.07 -24.35
CA GLN A 262 -16.38 -7.52 -25.34
C GLN A 262 -17.60 -8.08 -24.59
N PRO A 263 -18.56 -7.22 -24.20
CA PRO A 263 -19.74 -7.68 -23.49
C PRO A 263 -20.61 -8.61 -24.32
N LEU A 264 -21.07 -9.70 -23.72
CA LEU A 264 -21.96 -10.69 -24.33
C LEU A 264 -23.40 -10.49 -23.84
N SER A 265 -24.36 -10.89 -24.68
CA SER A 265 -25.79 -10.89 -24.35
C SER A 265 -26.40 -12.24 -24.78
N PRO A 266 -27.01 -13.02 -23.86
CA PRO A 266 -27.14 -12.76 -22.43
C PRO A 266 -25.78 -12.68 -21.71
N VAL A 267 -25.74 -11.91 -20.63
CA VAL A 267 -24.54 -11.75 -19.78
C VAL A 267 -24.24 -13.10 -19.11
N PRO A 268 -23.00 -13.65 -19.22
CA PRO A 268 -22.60 -14.90 -18.57
C PRO A 268 -22.54 -14.78 -17.03
N SER A 269 -22.21 -15.86 -16.33
CA SER A 269 -21.94 -15.77 -14.90
C SER A 269 -20.67 -14.94 -14.60
N ASP A 270 -20.62 -14.31 -13.43
CA ASP A 270 -19.51 -13.44 -13.03
C ASP A 270 -18.14 -14.13 -13.13
N ILE A 271 -18.07 -15.43 -12.78
CA ILE A 271 -16.83 -16.22 -12.87
C ILE A 271 -16.43 -16.55 -14.32
N GLU A 272 -17.38 -16.81 -15.21
CA GLU A 272 -17.10 -16.97 -16.65
C GLU A 272 -16.55 -15.68 -17.25
N ILE A 273 -17.12 -14.52 -16.87
CA ILE A 273 -16.61 -13.20 -17.29
C ILE A 273 -15.20 -12.95 -16.71
N SER A 274 -14.96 -13.27 -15.43
CA SER A 274 -13.65 -13.11 -14.79
C SER A 274 -12.58 -14.00 -15.44
N ARG A 275 -12.92 -15.20 -15.90
CA ARG A 275 -11.99 -16.13 -16.58
C ARG A 275 -11.81 -15.79 -18.05
N GLY A 276 -12.84 -15.22 -18.69
CA GLY A 276 -12.79 -14.76 -20.09
C GLY A 276 -11.87 -13.55 -20.33
N GLN A 277 -11.42 -12.86 -19.28
CA GLN A 277 -10.52 -11.71 -19.39
C GLN A 277 -9.14 -12.00 -18.79
N SER A 278 -8.10 -11.84 -19.60
CA SER A 278 -6.71 -11.93 -19.13
C SER A 278 -6.29 -10.63 -18.42
N PRO A 279 -5.95 -10.65 -17.11
CA PRO A 279 -5.42 -9.48 -16.42
C PRO A 279 -4.04 -9.07 -16.96
N LYS A 280 -3.66 -7.80 -16.79
CA LYS A 280 -2.25 -7.40 -16.93
C LYS A 280 -1.41 -8.08 -15.85
N ALA A 281 -0.15 -8.36 -16.14
CA ALA A 281 0.84 -8.57 -15.10
C ALA A 281 0.89 -7.34 -14.16
N VAL A 282 0.94 -7.58 -12.86
CA VAL A 282 0.78 -6.52 -11.85
C VAL A 282 1.95 -5.52 -11.83
N ASP A 283 3.15 -5.93 -12.25
CA ASP A 283 4.31 -5.04 -12.40
C ASP A 283 4.11 -4.05 -13.57
N VAL A 284 3.45 -4.48 -14.65
CA VAL A 284 3.08 -3.62 -15.77
C VAL A 284 2.03 -2.61 -15.32
N LEU A 285 0.98 -3.06 -14.61
CA LEU A 285 -0.02 -2.16 -14.04
C LEU A 285 0.62 -1.14 -13.08
N ALA A 286 1.47 -1.61 -12.16
CA ALA A 286 2.18 -0.77 -11.20
C ALA A 286 3.00 0.32 -11.89
N ARG A 287 3.73 -0.03 -12.94
CA ARG A 287 4.52 0.90 -13.75
C ARG A 287 3.65 1.91 -14.52
N GLU A 288 2.53 1.46 -15.09
CA GLU A 288 1.57 2.34 -15.80
C GLU A 288 0.96 3.41 -14.86
N ILE A 289 0.82 3.13 -13.56
CA ILE A 289 0.27 4.05 -12.54
C ILE A 289 1.33 4.81 -11.74
N GLY A 290 2.62 4.68 -12.07
CA GLY A 290 3.71 5.44 -11.42
C GLY A 290 4.22 4.88 -10.09
N LEU A 291 4.03 3.59 -9.82
CA LEU A 291 4.74 2.87 -8.75
C LEU A 291 6.17 2.50 -9.21
N LEU A 292 7.13 2.63 -8.30
CA LEU A 292 8.51 2.18 -8.51
C LEU A 292 8.65 0.68 -8.21
N THR A 293 9.67 0.03 -8.79
CA THR A 293 9.91 -1.41 -8.62
C THR A 293 10.19 -1.79 -7.16
N ASP A 294 10.82 -0.91 -6.38
CA ASP A 294 11.11 -1.09 -4.95
C ASP A 294 9.93 -0.76 -4.02
N GLU A 295 8.83 -0.23 -4.56
CA GLU A 295 7.59 0.07 -3.84
C GLU A 295 6.55 -1.07 -3.89
N ILE A 296 6.78 -2.11 -4.70
CA ILE A 296 5.89 -3.26 -4.83
C ILE A 296 6.52 -4.56 -4.32
N GLU A 297 5.68 -5.45 -3.78
CA GLU A 297 6.04 -6.82 -3.44
C GLU A 297 5.04 -7.74 -4.16
N ILE A 298 5.52 -8.54 -5.10
CA ILE A 298 4.68 -9.29 -6.05
C ILE A 298 4.18 -10.61 -5.42
N TYR A 299 2.88 -10.91 -5.58
CA TYR A 299 2.23 -12.12 -5.06
C TYR A 299 1.57 -12.89 -6.22
N GLY A 300 2.36 -13.63 -7.01
CA GLY A 300 1.88 -14.21 -8.28
C GLY A 300 1.82 -13.16 -9.39
N GLN A 301 1.10 -13.41 -10.47
CA GLN A 301 1.13 -12.52 -11.65
C GLN A 301 0.15 -11.34 -11.56
N SER A 302 -0.94 -11.48 -10.79
CA SER A 302 -2.13 -10.62 -10.84
C SER A 302 -2.21 -9.55 -9.74
N LYS A 303 -1.46 -9.72 -8.64
CA LYS A 303 -1.60 -8.92 -7.42
C LYS A 303 -0.25 -8.65 -6.72
N ALA A 304 -0.14 -7.51 -6.03
CA ALA A 304 1.07 -7.10 -5.31
C ALA A 304 0.73 -6.27 -4.07
N LYS A 305 1.54 -6.36 -3.01
CA LYS A 305 1.49 -5.40 -1.88
C LYS A 305 2.21 -4.11 -2.26
N VAL A 306 1.66 -2.95 -1.86
CA VAL A 306 2.29 -1.64 -2.06
C VAL A 306 2.85 -1.09 -0.76
N ARG A 307 4.12 -0.69 -0.78
CA ARG A 307 4.87 -0.21 0.39
C ARG A 307 4.50 1.22 0.77
N LEU A 308 4.54 1.48 2.08
CA LEU A 308 4.19 2.79 2.64
C LEU A 308 5.24 3.88 2.38
N SER A 309 6.46 3.52 1.92
CA SER A 309 7.53 4.46 1.53
C SER A 309 7.09 5.44 0.43
N LEU A 310 6.12 5.05 -0.39
CA LEU A 310 5.48 5.89 -1.38
C LEU A 310 4.87 7.18 -0.78
N LEU A 311 4.30 7.10 0.43
CA LEU A 311 3.68 8.27 1.07
C LEU A 311 4.72 9.34 1.41
N GLU A 312 5.96 8.96 1.72
CA GLU A 312 7.08 9.88 1.92
C GLU A 312 7.56 10.48 0.58
N ARG A 313 7.63 9.66 -0.48
CA ARG A 313 7.99 10.12 -1.84
C ARG A 313 6.99 11.13 -2.37
N LEU A 314 5.69 10.86 -2.22
CA LEU A 314 4.60 11.69 -2.75
C LEU A 314 4.01 12.66 -1.71
N LYS A 315 4.70 12.91 -0.59
CA LYS A 315 4.20 13.75 0.51
C LYS A 315 3.78 15.16 0.05
N ASP A 316 4.52 15.75 -0.89
CA ASP A 316 4.31 17.10 -1.41
C ASP A 316 3.30 17.15 -2.58
N GLN A 317 2.91 15.99 -3.12
CA GLN A 317 1.93 15.91 -4.20
C GLN A 317 0.51 16.20 -3.67
N PRO A 318 -0.29 17.06 -4.33
CA PRO A 318 -1.68 17.27 -3.94
C PRO A 318 -2.53 16.00 -4.13
N ASN A 319 -3.37 15.70 -3.13
CA ASN A 319 -4.37 14.63 -3.20
C ASN A 319 -5.39 14.90 -4.33
N GLY A 320 -5.86 13.83 -4.97
CA GLY A 320 -7.01 13.88 -5.88
C GLY A 320 -8.36 14.07 -5.19
N LYS A 321 -9.42 13.99 -5.99
CA LYS A 321 -10.82 14.03 -5.55
C LYS A 321 -11.20 12.69 -4.89
N TYR A 322 -11.90 12.75 -3.77
CA TYR A 322 -12.29 11.55 -3.02
C TYR A 322 -13.79 11.33 -3.12
N VAL A 323 -14.22 10.17 -3.62
CA VAL A 323 -15.62 9.83 -3.89
C VAL A 323 -16.03 8.66 -3.02
N LEU A 324 -17.10 8.83 -2.26
CA LEU A 324 -17.69 7.77 -1.44
C LEU A 324 -18.91 7.18 -2.12
N VAL A 325 -18.91 5.88 -2.38
CA VAL A 325 -20.09 5.11 -2.78
C VAL A 325 -20.77 4.54 -1.53
N ALA A 326 -22.02 4.90 -1.34
CA ALA A 326 -22.92 4.33 -0.35
C ALA A 326 -24.22 3.92 -1.06
N GLY A 327 -25.28 3.60 -0.33
CA GLY A 327 -26.55 3.22 -0.95
C GLY A 327 -27.73 3.40 -0.02
N ILE A 328 -28.91 3.11 -0.54
CA ILE A 328 -30.13 3.01 0.26
C ILE A 328 -30.02 1.90 1.31
N THR A 329 -31.00 1.82 2.22
CA THR A 329 -31.06 0.75 3.22
C THR A 329 -31.07 -0.62 2.51
N PRO A 330 -30.14 -1.54 2.82
CA PRO A 330 -30.05 -2.82 2.15
C PRO A 330 -31.33 -3.68 2.15
N THR A 331 -31.55 -4.35 1.01
CA THR A 331 -32.63 -5.34 0.82
C THR A 331 -32.06 -6.70 0.39
N PRO A 332 -32.78 -7.82 0.60
CA PRO A 332 -32.39 -9.13 0.06
C PRO A 332 -32.28 -9.20 -1.47
N LEU A 333 -32.78 -8.19 -2.19
CA LEU A 333 -32.72 -8.08 -3.65
C LEU A 333 -31.36 -7.57 -4.16
N GLY A 334 -30.59 -6.89 -3.29
CA GLY A 334 -29.28 -6.32 -3.58
C GLY A 334 -29.32 -5.00 -4.35
N GLU A 335 -28.47 -4.06 -3.96
CA GLU A 335 -28.37 -2.74 -4.62
C GLU A 335 -27.24 -2.68 -5.66
N GLY A 336 -26.20 -3.50 -5.51
CA GLY A 336 -25.00 -3.44 -6.38
C GLY A 336 -24.05 -2.27 -6.07
N LYS A 337 -23.85 -1.90 -4.80
CA LYS A 337 -22.87 -0.84 -4.43
C LYS A 337 -21.47 -1.07 -5.02
N SER A 338 -20.94 -2.28 -4.89
CA SER A 338 -19.60 -2.61 -5.40
C SER A 338 -19.58 -2.69 -6.93
N THR A 339 -20.69 -3.08 -7.59
CA THR A 339 -20.77 -3.03 -9.08
C THR A 339 -20.69 -1.58 -9.54
N VAL A 340 -21.42 -0.66 -8.90
CA VAL A 340 -21.37 0.78 -9.22
C VAL A 340 -19.98 1.37 -8.92
N THR A 341 -19.35 0.99 -7.81
CA THR A 341 -17.99 1.42 -7.45
C THR A 341 -16.99 1.07 -8.56
N ILE A 342 -17.04 -0.17 -9.05
CA ILE A 342 -16.15 -0.64 -10.11
C ILE A 342 -16.54 -0.07 -11.49
N GLY A 343 -17.84 0.01 -11.81
CA GLY A 343 -18.34 0.63 -13.03
C GLY A 343 -17.94 2.10 -13.15
N LEU A 344 -18.03 2.86 -12.05
CA LEU A 344 -17.64 4.27 -11.97
C LEU A 344 -16.13 4.46 -12.17
N VAL A 345 -15.28 3.67 -11.50
CA VAL A 345 -13.82 3.80 -11.68
C VAL A 345 -13.39 3.39 -13.10
N GLN A 346 -14.04 2.37 -13.67
CA GLN A 346 -13.85 1.97 -15.06
C GLN A 346 -14.28 3.07 -16.03
N ALA A 347 -15.43 3.70 -15.82
CA ALA A 347 -15.91 4.82 -16.62
C ALA A 347 -14.94 6.02 -16.59
N LEU A 348 -14.51 6.44 -15.40
CA LEU A 348 -13.53 7.52 -15.24
C LEU A 348 -12.20 7.21 -15.93
N THR A 349 -11.70 5.99 -15.80
CA THR A 349 -10.36 5.61 -16.27
C THR A 349 -10.35 5.20 -17.74
N ALA A 350 -11.12 4.17 -18.10
CA ALA A 350 -11.08 3.57 -19.42
C ALA A 350 -11.79 4.43 -20.48
N HIS A 351 -12.85 5.15 -20.11
CA HIS A 351 -13.70 5.89 -21.06
C HIS A 351 -13.48 7.40 -21.01
N LEU A 352 -13.27 8.00 -19.82
CA LEU A 352 -13.00 9.44 -19.67
C LEU A 352 -11.50 9.81 -19.56
N LYS A 353 -10.60 8.82 -19.53
CA LYS A 353 -9.13 8.99 -19.47
C LYS A 353 -8.63 9.84 -18.30
N VAL A 354 -9.29 9.72 -17.14
CA VAL A 354 -8.89 10.37 -15.89
C VAL A 354 -8.21 9.35 -14.97
N ASN A 355 -7.02 9.68 -14.45
CA ASN A 355 -6.33 8.86 -13.43
C ASN A 355 -7.30 8.55 -12.29
N SER A 356 -7.71 7.28 -12.13
CA SER A 356 -8.65 6.89 -11.08
C SER A 356 -8.34 5.55 -10.45
N PHE A 357 -8.70 5.39 -9.18
CA PHE A 357 -8.44 4.22 -8.35
C PHE A 357 -9.72 3.80 -7.63
N ALA A 358 -9.95 2.49 -7.45
CA ALA A 358 -10.96 2.00 -6.51
C ALA A 358 -10.31 1.48 -5.22
N CYS A 359 -10.94 1.72 -4.06
CA CYS A 359 -10.51 1.21 -2.76
C CYS A 359 -11.61 0.36 -2.12
N LEU A 360 -11.46 -0.96 -2.20
CA LEU A 360 -12.41 -1.95 -1.71
C LEU A 360 -11.93 -2.64 -0.42
N ARG A 361 -12.89 -3.26 0.26
CA ARG A 361 -12.65 -4.16 1.40
C ARG A 361 -12.29 -5.56 0.92
N GLN A 362 -11.41 -6.24 1.65
CA GLN A 362 -11.22 -7.68 1.51
C GLN A 362 -12.45 -8.41 2.10
N PRO A 363 -13.03 -9.40 1.40
CA PRO A 363 -14.07 -10.26 1.96
C PRO A 363 -13.49 -11.24 2.99
N SER A 364 -14.33 -11.68 3.93
CA SER A 364 -14.02 -12.83 4.79
C SER A 364 -14.17 -14.13 4.00
N GLN A 365 -13.29 -15.08 4.23
CA GLN A 365 -13.33 -16.42 3.63
C GLN A 365 -14.51 -17.26 4.19
N GLY A 366 -14.93 -17.03 5.44
CA GLY A 366 -15.97 -17.82 6.09
C GLY A 366 -17.32 -17.86 5.33
N PRO A 367 -17.90 -16.70 4.93
CA PRO A 367 -19.11 -16.63 4.11
C PRO A 367 -19.02 -17.34 2.76
N THR A 368 -17.85 -17.33 2.11
CA THR A 368 -17.60 -17.94 0.79
C THR A 368 -17.98 -19.44 0.78
N PHE A 369 -17.56 -20.19 1.81
CA PHE A 369 -17.89 -21.61 1.96
C PHE A 369 -19.30 -21.86 2.55
N GLY A 370 -19.98 -20.79 3.00
CA GLY A 370 -21.29 -20.86 3.63
C GLY A 370 -22.46 -20.67 2.67
N VAL A 371 -22.57 -19.50 2.03
CA VAL A 371 -23.75 -19.08 1.24
C VAL A 371 -23.47 -18.68 -0.21
N LYS A 372 -22.21 -18.32 -0.53
CA LYS A 372 -21.52 -18.22 -1.84
C LYS A 372 -20.39 -17.19 -1.71
N GLY A 373 -19.37 -17.27 -2.56
CA GLY A 373 -18.37 -16.22 -2.71
C GLY A 373 -18.99 -14.89 -3.16
N GLY A 374 -18.42 -13.78 -2.71
CA GLY A 374 -18.89 -12.43 -3.06
C GLY A 374 -18.22 -11.92 -4.33
N ALA A 375 -19.00 -11.49 -5.32
CA ALA A 375 -18.43 -10.78 -6.46
C ALA A 375 -17.79 -9.46 -6.01
N ALA A 376 -16.59 -9.18 -6.48
CA ALA A 376 -15.84 -7.94 -6.25
C ALA A 376 -16.38 -6.81 -7.16
N GLY A 377 -17.69 -6.57 -7.10
CA GLY A 377 -18.46 -5.98 -8.19
C GLY A 377 -19.45 -7.01 -8.74
N GLY A 378 -19.49 -7.20 -10.07
CA GLY A 378 -20.33 -8.19 -10.75
C GLY A 378 -20.55 -7.85 -12.22
N GLY A 379 -20.88 -8.84 -13.04
CA GLY A 379 -21.01 -8.72 -14.49
C GLY A 379 -19.71 -8.22 -15.14
N TYR A 380 -19.82 -7.21 -16.01
CA TYR A 380 -18.68 -6.55 -16.65
C TYR A 380 -18.04 -5.42 -15.82
N ALA A 381 -18.44 -5.28 -14.55
CA ALA A 381 -17.89 -4.32 -13.59
C ALA A 381 -17.41 -5.05 -12.32
N GLN A 382 -16.27 -5.75 -12.41
CA GLN A 382 -15.67 -6.50 -11.30
C GLN A 382 -14.13 -6.42 -11.27
N VAL A 383 -13.55 -6.67 -10.09
CA VAL A 383 -12.11 -6.91 -9.88
C VAL A 383 -11.75 -8.35 -10.30
N ILE A 384 -10.61 -8.52 -10.95
CA ILE A 384 -10.09 -9.82 -11.40
C ILE A 384 -8.65 -10.08 -10.90
N PRO A 385 -8.26 -11.35 -10.68
CA PRO A 385 -9.09 -12.56 -10.69
C PRO A 385 -10.01 -12.70 -9.47
N MET A 386 -11.24 -13.14 -9.71
CA MET A 386 -12.32 -13.21 -8.71
C MET A 386 -12.06 -14.26 -7.60
N GLU A 387 -11.41 -15.38 -7.94
CA GLU A 387 -11.06 -16.47 -7.01
C GLU A 387 -10.02 -16.00 -5.98
N GLU A 388 -8.96 -15.34 -6.46
CA GLU A 388 -7.90 -14.80 -5.62
C GLU A 388 -8.41 -13.72 -4.63
N PHE A 389 -9.41 -12.95 -5.06
CA PHE A 389 -10.08 -11.94 -4.23
C PHE A 389 -10.88 -12.54 -3.05
N ASN A 390 -11.49 -13.72 -3.24
CA ASN A 390 -12.44 -14.32 -2.29
C ASN A 390 -11.84 -15.33 -1.32
N LEU A 391 -10.60 -15.76 -1.56
CA LEU A 391 -9.89 -16.74 -0.73
C LEU A 391 -8.82 -16.01 0.10
N HIS A 392 -7.57 -16.45 0.04
CA HIS A 392 -6.52 -15.97 0.95
C HIS A 392 -5.96 -14.58 0.61
N LEU A 393 -6.18 -14.09 -0.63
CA LEU A 393 -5.60 -12.87 -1.18
C LEU A 393 -4.07 -12.78 -0.94
N THR A 394 -3.64 -12.01 0.06
CA THR A 394 -2.24 -11.82 0.46
C THR A 394 -1.95 -12.24 1.91
N GLY A 395 -2.91 -12.86 2.60
CA GLY A 395 -2.76 -13.39 3.96
C GLY A 395 -3.14 -12.44 5.10
N ASP A 396 -3.70 -11.26 4.82
CA ASP A 396 -3.95 -10.21 5.83
C ASP A 396 -4.87 -10.69 6.97
N ILE A 397 -5.94 -11.41 6.64
CA ILE A 397 -6.88 -11.97 7.63
C ILE A 397 -6.21 -13.09 8.47
N HIS A 398 -5.26 -13.83 7.90
CA HIS A 398 -4.46 -14.82 8.63
C HIS A 398 -3.51 -14.15 9.62
N ALA A 399 -2.87 -13.04 9.23
CA ALA A 399 -2.05 -12.23 10.13
C ALA A 399 -2.86 -11.64 11.30
N ILE A 400 -4.07 -11.13 11.01
CA ILE A 400 -5.02 -10.66 12.04
C ILE A 400 -5.40 -11.80 12.98
N THR A 401 -5.71 -12.98 12.45
CA THR A 401 -6.08 -14.17 13.24
C THR A 401 -4.94 -14.58 14.18
N ALA A 402 -3.71 -14.63 13.68
CA ALA A 402 -2.52 -14.92 14.48
C ALA A 402 -2.28 -13.86 15.58
N ALA A 403 -2.35 -12.57 15.24
CA ALA A 403 -2.15 -11.48 16.20
C ALA A 403 -3.23 -11.46 17.29
N ASN A 404 -4.51 -11.59 16.91
CA ASN A 404 -5.62 -11.61 17.86
C ASN A 404 -5.52 -12.78 18.84
N ASN A 405 -5.17 -13.98 18.33
CA ASN A 405 -5.08 -15.19 19.14
C ASN A 405 -3.79 -15.23 19.99
N LEU A 406 -2.70 -14.58 19.55
CA LEU A 406 -1.53 -14.34 20.40
C LEU A 406 -1.89 -13.45 21.61
N LEU A 407 -2.65 -12.37 21.40
CA LEU A 407 -3.11 -11.52 22.50
C LEU A 407 -4.05 -12.30 23.45
N ALA A 408 -4.96 -13.10 22.90
CA ALA A 408 -5.83 -13.97 23.71
C ALA A 408 -5.03 -14.99 24.54
N ALA A 409 -3.98 -15.60 23.97
CA ALA A 409 -3.09 -16.51 24.70
C ALA A 409 -2.28 -15.79 25.78
N ALA A 410 -1.82 -14.56 25.52
CA ALA A 410 -1.06 -13.76 26.49
C ALA A 410 -1.90 -13.38 27.72
N ILE A 411 -3.20 -13.09 27.56
CA ILE A 411 -4.14 -12.87 28.67
C ILE A 411 -4.20 -14.09 29.58
N ASP A 412 -4.47 -15.27 29.00
CA ASP A 412 -4.67 -16.51 29.75
C ASP A 412 -3.38 -16.96 30.45
N ALA A 413 -2.23 -16.87 29.76
CA ALA A 413 -0.92 -17.15 30.34
C ALA A 413 -0.57 -16.18 31.49
N ARG A 414 -0.91 -14.88 31.35
CA ARG A 414 -0.65 -13.90 32.41
C ARG A 414 -1.47 -14.19 33.66
N ILE A 415 -2.76 -14.51 33.52
CA ILE A 415 -3.65 -14.87 34.63
C ILE A 415 -3.12 -16.12 35.35
N LEU A 416 -2.75 -17.17 34.59
CA LEU A 416 -2.19 -18.40 35.15
C LEU A 416 -0.90 -18.13 35.95
N HIS A 417 0.05 -17.39 35.37
CA HIS A 417 1.35 -17.14 36.00
C HIS A 417 1.28 -16.16 37.17
N GLU A 418 0.35 -15.19 37.16
CA GLU A 418 0.08 -14.38 38.35
C GLU A 418 -0.50 -15.24 39.47
N ASN A 419 -1.54 -16.04 39.23
CA ASN A 419 -2.18 -16.82 40.30
C ASN A 419 -1.31 -17.94 40.89
N THR A 420 -0.25 -18.37 40.21
CA THR A 420 0.58 -19.52 40.61
C THR A 420 1.97 -19.16 41.15
N GLN A 421 2.36 -17.89 41.15
CA GLN A 421 3.73 -17.47 41.49
C GLN A 421 3.75 -16.33 42.50
N SER A 422 4.78 -16.31 43.36
CA SER A 422 5.09 -15.15 44.20
C SER A 422 5.70 -14.03 43.38
N ASP A 423 5.58 -12.78 43.85
CA ASP A 423 6.03 -11.58 43.12
C ASP A 423 7.50 -11.67 42.69
N LYS A 424 8.38 -12.11 43.62
CA LYS A 424 9.80 -12.31 43.34
C LYS A 424 10.05 -13.38 42.28
N ALA A 425 9.27 -14.47 42.28
CA ALA A 425 9.42 -15.55 41.30
C ALA A 425 8.91 -15.12 39.91
N LEU A 426 7.82 -14.35 39.86
CA LEU A 426 7.27 -13.80 38.62
C LEU A 426 8.20 -12.72 38.04
N TYR A 427 8.72 -11.83 38.89
CA TYR A 427 9.72 -10.82 38.52
C TYR A 427 10.97 -11.44 37.90
N ASN A 428 11.51 -12.47 38.54
CA ASN A 428 12.67 -13.21 38.05
C ASN A 428 12.48 -13.84 36.66
N ARG A 429 11.23 -14.16 36.27
CA ARG A 429 10.89 -14.71 34.95
C ARG A 429 10.59 -13.62 33.91
N LEU A 430 9.98 -12.51 34.33
CA LEU A 430 9.72 -11.36 33.46
C LEU A 430 10.99 -10.57 33.12
N VAL A 431 11.96 -10.53 34.03
CA VAL A 431 13.24 -9.81 33.88
C VAL A 431 14.40 -10.77 34.14
N PRO A 432 14.63 -11.77 33.26
CA PRO A 432 15.58 -12.85 33.50
C PRO A 432 17.02 -12.34 33.61
N LEU A 433 17.83 -13.04 34.40
CA LEU A 433 19.27 -12.82 34.47
C LEU A 433 19.91 -13.49 33.25
N VAL A 434 20.49 -12.70 32.33
CA VAL A 434 21.11 -13.19 31.10
C VAL A 434 22.58 -12.75 31.11
N HIS A 435 23.50 -13.73 31.01
CA HIS A 435 24.94 -13.51 31.16
C HIS A 435 25.36 -12.74 32.45
N GLY A 436 24.60 -12.90 33.53
CA GLY A 436 24.87 -12.26 34.82
C GLY A 436 24.28 -10.85 34.98
N GLU A 437 23.54 -10.34 33.99
CA GLU A 437 22.94 -9.00 34.00
C GLU A 437 21.42 -9.09 33.79
N ARG A 438 20.65 -8.22 34.45
CA ARG A 438 19.23 -8.01 34.16
C ARG A 438 19.06 -6.74 33.33
N LYS A 439 18.14 -6.76 32.37
CA LYS A 439 17.76 -5.57 31.59
C LYS A 439 16.26 -5.52 31.38
N PHE A 440 15.68 -4.33 31.52
CA PHE A 440 14.35 -4.09 31.01
C PHE A 440 14.37 -4.00 29.49
N SER A 441 13.41 -4.68 28.87
CA SER A 441 13.03 -4.39 27.48
C SER A 441 12.30 -3.03 27.39
N ALA A 442 12.30 -2.41 26.22
CA ALA A 442 11.67 -1.11 26.00
C ALA A 442 10.19 -1.06 26.43
N ILE A 443 9.44 -2.16 26.27
CA ILE A 443 8.03 -2.24 26.68
C ILE A 443 7.85 -2.31 28.21
N GLN A 444 8.84 -2.87 28.92
CA GLN A 444 8.86 -2.88 30.39
C GLN A 444 9.20 -1.50 30.94
N LEU A 445 10.14 -0.77 30.32
CA LEU A 445 10.41 0.65 30.63
C LEU A 445 9.15 1.52 30.40
N SER A 446 8.41 1.32 29.31
CA SER A 446 7.11 1.97 29.09
C SER A 446 6.11 1.70 30.22
N ARG A 447 6.05 0.46 30.73
CA ARG A 447 5.18 0.10 31.87
C ARG A 447 5.63 0.77 33.17
N LEU A 448 6.93 0.76 33.50
CA LEU A 448 7.47 1.45 34.68
C LEU A 448 7.12 2.94 34.66
N LYS A 449 7.29 3.60 33.51
CA LYS A 449 6.88 5.00 33.30
C LYS A 449 5.39 5.24 33.55
N ARG A 450 4.49 4.35 33.06
CA ARG A 450 3.04 4.42 33.35
C ARG A 450 2.70 4.23 34.83
N LEU A 451 3.50 3.45 35.57
CA LEU A 451 3.38 3.25 37.01
C LEU A 451 4.01 4.38 37.85
N GLY A 452 4.61 5.40 37.21
CA GLY A 452 5.33 6.47 37.90
C GLY A 452 6.67 6.05 38.51
N ILE A 453 7.24 4.93 38.06
CA ILE A 453 8.53 4.40 38.53
C ILE A 453 9.63 4.88 37.57
N THR A 454 10.60 5.62 38.10
CA THR A 454 11.68 6.26 37.32
C THR A 454 12.98 5.45 37.28
N LYS A 455 13.04 4.32 37.97
CA LYS A 455 14.22 3.46 38.06
C LYS A 455 14.38 2.61 36.79
N GLU A 456 15.54 2.67 36.16
CA GLU A 456 15.87 1.86 34.97
C GLU A 456 16.72 0.62 35.31
N ASP A 457 17.33 0.57 36.50
CA ASP A 457 18.04 -0.61 37.02
C ASP A 457 17.02 -1.62 37.60
N PRO A 458 16.95 -2.86 37.06
CA PRO A 458 16.10 -3.92 37.58
C PRO A 458 16.33 -4.26 39.05
N ASP A 459 17.58 -4.26 39.53
CA ASP A 459 17.89 -4.69 40.89
C ASP A 459 17.72 -3.57 41.94
N ALA A 460 17.39 -2.34 41.50
CA ALA A 460 17.10 -1.18 42.35
C ALA A 460 15.62 -1.03 42.78
N LEU A 461 14.73 -1.90 42.29
CA LEU A 461 13.29 -1.86 42.62
C LEU A 461 13.00 -2.43 44.01
N THR A 462 12.16 -1.71 44.76
CA THR A 462 11.61 -2.17 46.05
C THR A 462 10.55 -3.25 45.85
N ALA A 463 10.20 -3.96 46.92
CA ALA A 463 9.16 -4.99 46.88
C ALA A 463 7.79 -4.47 46.40
N ASP A 464 7.40 -3.24 46.76
CA ASP A 464 6.18 -2.58 46.29
C ASP A 464 6.23 -2.28 44.78
N GLU A 465 7.33 -1.67 44.31
CA GLU A 465 7.51 -1.37 42.90
C GLU A 465 7.55 -2.66 42.05
N ILE A 466 8.17 -3.73 42.56
CA ILE A 466 8.14 -5.06 41.94
C ILE A 466 6.70 -5.59 41.88
N ASN A 467 5.94 -5.56 42.98
CA ASN A 467 4.55 -6.02 43.01
C ASN A 467 3.71 -5.27 41.95
N ARG A 468 3.73 -3.94 41.97
CA ARG A 468 3.00 -3.09 41.01
C ARG A 468 3.45 -3.31 39.55
N PHE A 469 4.73 -3.61 39.33
CA PHE A 469 5.24 -3.96 38.00
C PHE A 469 4.73 -5.33 37.52
N VAL A 470 4.80 -6.38 38.35
CA VAL A 470 4.49 -7.76 37.95
C VAL A 470 3.00 -8.11 38.02
N ARG A 471 2.19 -7.37 38.77
CA ARG A 471 0.74 -7.62 38.88
C ARG A 471 -0.04 -6.73 37.91
N LEU A 472 -0.82 -7.37 37.04
CA LEU A 472 -1.94 -6.71 36.35
C LEU A 472 -3.25 -6.90 37.12
N ASP A 473 -3.35 -7.97 37.91
CA ASP A 473 -4.53 -8.34 38.70
C ASP A 473 -5.83 -8.27 37.89
N ILE A 474 -5.81 -8.88 36.70
CA ILE A 474 -6.95 -8.95 35.77
C ILE A 474 -8.13 -9.60 36.48
N ASP A 475 -9.30 -8.94 36.45
CA ASP A 475 -10.57 -9.55 36.81
C ASP A 475 -11.09 -10.39 35.63
N PRO A 476 -11.15 -11.74 35.75
CA PRO A 476 -11.57 -12.60 34.64
C PRO A 476 -13.01 -12.36 34.18
N SER A 477 -13.88 -11.79 35.02
CA SER A 477 -15.27 -11.44 34.67
C SER A 477 -15.37 -10.25 33.72
N THR A 478 -14.31 -9.44 33.62
CA THR A 478 -14.25 -8.22 32.81
C THR A 478 -13.52 -8.38 31.48
N ILE A 479 -13.04 -9.59 31.16
CA ILE A 479 -12.34 -9.87 29.90
C ILE A 479 -13.29 -9.66 28.72
N THR A 480 -13.02 -8.63 27.93
CA THR A 480 -13.74 -8.34 26.68
C THR A 480 -13.13 -9.08 25.50
N TRP A 481 -11.81 -9.31 25.51
CA TRP A 481 -11.07 -9.90 24.39
C TRP A 481 -11.45 -11.36 24.13
N GLN A 482 -11.78 -11.66 22.88
CA GLN A 482 -12.15 -13.01 22.42
C GLN A 482 -11.12 -13.56 21.41
N ARG A 483 -11.19 -14.86 21.14
CA ARG A 483 -10.41 -15.50 20.06
C ARG A 483 -11.12 -15.28 18.73
N VAL A 484 -10.42 -15.52 17.61
CA VAL A 484 -11.02 -15.45 16.28
C VAL A 484 -10.58 -16.57 15.34
N VAL A 485 -11.42 -16.84 14.35
CA VAL A 485 -11.16 -17.73 13.21
C VAL A 485 -11.96 -17.24 12.00
N ASP A 486 -11.42 -17.30 10.79
CA ASP A 486 -12.16 -16.86 9.58
C ASP A 486 -13.00 -17.99 8.97
N THR A 487 -13.94 -18.53 9.77
CA THR A 487 -14.79 -19.66 9.39
C THR A 487 -16.13 -19.56 10.12
N ASN A 488 -17.23 -19.94 9.46
CA ASN A 488 -18.60 -19.81 9.97
C ASN A 488 -18.98 -20.89 11.02
N ASP A 489 -18.30 -20.91 12.16
CA ASP A 489 -18.51 -21.93 13.21
C ASP A 489 -19.38 -21.43 14.38
N ARG A 490 -20.68 -21.75 14.31
CA ARG A 490 -21.65 -21.41 15.36
C ARG A 490 -21.38 -22.08 16.72
N PHE A 491 -20.63 -23.18 16.79
CA PHE A 491 -20.39 -23.89 18.05
C PHE A 491 -19.28 -23.23 18.88
N LEU A 492 -18.42 -22.44 18.26
CA LEU A 492 -17.40 -21.65 18.98
C LEU A 492 -17.94 -20.34 19.60
N ARG A 493 -19.23 -20.01 19.40
CA ARG A 493 -19.91 -18.85 20.00
C ARG A 493 -19.88 -18.80 21.53
N LYS A 494 -19.68 -19.95 22.18
CA LYS A 494 -19.48 -20.03 23.63
C LYS A 494 -18.77 -21.35 23.97
N ILE A 495 -17.58 -21.25 24.56
CA ILE A 495 -16.75 -22.40 24.92
C ILE A 495 -16.17 -22.23 26.33
N THR A 496 -15.62 -23.31 26.88
CA THR A 496 -14.80 -23.29 28.10
C THR A 496 -13.38 -23.74 27.75
N ILE A 497 -12.38 -22.97 28.16
CA ILE A 497 -10.94 -23.26 27.94
C ILE A 497 -10.27 -23.70 29.25
N GLY A 498 -9.00 -24.12 29.19
CA GLY A 498 -8.21 -24.50 30.38
C GLY A 498 -8.73 -25.77 31.08
N GLN A 499 -9.22 -26.75 30.31
CA GLN A 499 -9.78 -28.00 30.84
C GLN A 499 -8.73 -29.11 31.05
N ALA A 500 -7.50 -28.93 30.58
CA ALA A 500 -6.43 -29.92 30.77
C ALA A 500 -5.94 -29.94 32.22
N ASN A 501 -5.37 -31.08 32.64
CA ASN A 501 -4.92 -31.29 34.03
C ASN A 501 -3.84 -30.29 34.49
N THR A 502 -3.06 -29.74 33.56
CA THR A 502 -2.03 -28.72 33.78
C THR A 502 -2.60 -27.35 34.16
N GLU A 503 -3.80 -27.01 33.68
CA GLU A 503 -4.51 -25.74 33.95
C GLU A 503 -5.66 -25.92 34.95
N LYS A 504 -5.68 -27.04 35.70
CA LYS A 504 -6.76 -27.40 36.63
C LYS A 504 -7.05 -26.25 37.63
N GLY A 505 -8.30 -25.78 37.61
CA GLY A 505 -8.77 -24.67 38.44
C GLY A 505 -8.70 -23.29 37.77
N PHE A 506 -8.06 -23.17 36.59
CA PHE A 506 -7.92 -21.92 35.83
C PHE A 506 -8.78 -21.88 34.56
N SER A 507 -9.79 -22.75 34.48
CA SER A 507 -10.76 -22.74 33.38
C SER A 507 -11.65 -21.51 33.38
N ARG A 508 -11.92 -20.94 32.21
CA ARG A 508 -12.93 -19.87 32.03
C ARG A 508 -13.77 -20.06 30.78
N GLN A 509 -14.93 -19.41 30.77
CA GLN A 509 -15.72 -19.27 29.55
C GLN A 509 -15.16 -18.16 28.64
N THR A 510 -15.26 -18.36 27.32
CA THR A 510 -14.89 -17.38 26.29
C THR A 510 -15.68 -17.72 25.01
N GLN A 511 -15.43 -17.02 23.89
CA GLN A 511 -15.97 -17.36 22.58
C GLN A 511 -14.91 -17.14 21.48
N PHE A 512 -15.25 -17.57 20.27
CA PHE A 512 -14.62 -17.09 19.04
C PHE A 512 -15.58 -16.17 18.28
N ASP A 513 -15.03 -15.12 17.70
CA ASP A 513 -15.67 -14.27 16.69
C ASP A 513 -15.05 -14.54 15.31
N ILE A 514 -15.70 -14.12 14.21
CA ILE A 514 -15.08 -14.23 12.89
C ILE A 514 -13.88 -13.27 12.78
N ALA A 515 -12.81 -13.62 12.07
CA ALA A 515 -11.56 -12.83 12.07
C ALA A 515 -11.76 -11.34 11.71
N VAL A 516 -12.65 -11.04 10.77
CA VAL A 516 -13.00 -9.67 10.36
C VAL A 516 -13.79 -8.86 11.40
N ALA A 517 -14.25 -9.49 12.49
CA ALA A 517 -14.85 -8.85 13.65
C ALA A 517 -13.83 -8.41 14.72
N SER A 518 -12.55 -8.80 14.59
CA SER A 518 -11.47 -8.40 15.51
C SER A 518 -11.26 -6.88 15.53
N GLU A 519 -10.97 -6.32 16.71
CA GLU A 519 -10.50 -4.94 16.82
C GLU A 519 -9.21 -4.69 16.01
N ILE A 520 -8.34 -5.70 15.84
CA ILE A 520 -7.13 -5.57 15.02
C ILE A 520 -7.48 -5.30 13.55
N MET A 521 -8.60 -5.84 13.04
CA MET A 521 -9.11 -5.51 11.70
C MET A 521 -9.58 -4.05 11.62
N ALA A 522 -10.22 -3.54 12.67
CA ALA A 522 -10.63 -2.14 12.74
C ALA A 522 -9.43 -1.18 12.86
N ILE A 523 -8.38 -1.57 13.58
CA ILE A 523 -7.10 -0.85 13.69
C ILE A 523 -6.39 -0.81 12.32
N LEU A 524 -6.29 -1.95 11.63
CA LEU A 524 -5.71 -2.02 10.29
C LEU A 524 -6.45 -1.09 9.30
N ALA A 525 -7.77 -1.02 9.40
CA ALA A 525 -8.57 -0.15 8.54
C ALA A 525 -8.45 1.35 8.89
N LEU A 526 -8.22 1.73 10.15
CA LEU A 526 -8.16 3.14 10.58
C LEU A 526 -6.74 3.72 10.67
N THR A 527 -5.70 2.89 10.60
CA THR A 527 -4.33 3.38 10.78
C THR A 527 -3.82 4.20 9.59
N SER A 528 -2.90 5.12 9.90
CA SER A 528 -2.22 6.04 9.00
C SER A 528 -0.76 5.67 8.72
N GLY A 529 -0.21 4.64 9.40
CA GLY A 529 1.16 4.18 9.21
C GLY A 529 1.64 3.28 10.36
N LEU A 530 2.83 2.69 10.21
CA LEU A 530 3.33 1.65 11.14
C LEU A 530 3.44 2.12 12.60
N SER A 531 3.81 3.39 12.85
CA SER A 531 3.90 3.95 14.21
C SER A 531 2.52 4.06 14.87
N ASP A 532 1.55 4.60 14.15
CA ASP A 532 0.16 4.75 14.60
C ASP A 532 -0.51 3.37 14.79
N MET A 533 -0.27 2.41 13.89
CA MET A 533 -0.75 1.04 14.07
C MET A 533 -0.20 0.41 15.36
N LYS A 534 1.10 0.59 15.64
CA LYS A 534 1.74 0.09 16.87
C LYS A 534 1.15 0.76 18.12
N GLU A 535 0.94 2.07 18.10
CA GLU A 535 0.31 2.81 19.20
C GLU A 535 -1.12 2.32 19.47
N ARG A 536 -1.92 2.14 18.41
CA ARG A 536 -3.28 1.62 18.46
C ARG A 536 -3.35 0.20 19.01
N LEU A 537 -2.46 -0.69 18.55
CA LEU A 537 -2.33 -2.05 19.08
C LEU A 537 -1.99 -2.04 20.58
N GLY A 538 -1.12 -1.13 21.03
CA GLY A 538 -0.79 -0.98 22.45
C GLY A 538 -1.95 -0.48 23.31
N LYS A 539 -2.83 0.36 22.75
CA LYS A 539 -4.04 0.93 23.39
C LYS A 539 -5.23 -0.03 23.49
N ILE A 540 -5.18 -1.22 22.88
CA ILE A 540 -6.26 -2.23 23.02
C ILE A 540 -6.48 -2.54 24.50
N VAL A 541 -7.69 -2.33 25.00
CA VAL A 541 -8.11 -2.70 26.37
C VAL A 541 -8.75 -4.08 26.32
N VAL A 542 -8.15 -5.05 27.01
CA VAL A 542 -8.56 -6.47 26.94
C VAL A 542 -9.42 -6.93 28.13
N ALA A 543 -9.30 -6.23 29.25
CA ALA A 543 -9.97 -6.48 30.51
C ALA A 543 -9.83 -5.26 31.43
N ASN A 544 -10.40 -5.32 32.63
CA ASN A 544 -10.06 -4.44 33.74
C ASN A 544 -9.34 -5.25 34.83
N SER A 545 -8.58 -4.57 35.68
CA SER A 545 -8.10 -5.12 36.95
C SER A 545 -9.24 -5.21 37.97
N ARG A 546 -9.04 -5.93 39.08
CA ARG A 546 -10.00 -5.95 40.20
C ARG A 546 -10.24 -4.56 40.83
N THR A 547 -9.32 -3.62 40.62
CA THR A 547 -9.45 -2.22 41.04
C THR A 547 -10.16 -1.33 40.00
N GLY A 548 -10.67 -1.91 38.91
CA GLY A 548 -11.44 -1.20 37.87
C GLY A 548 -10.59 -0.43 36.85
N GLN A 549 -9.26 -0.51 36.93
CA GLN A 549 -8.35 0.12 35.97
C GLN A 549 -8.27 -0.70 34.67
N PRO A 550 -8.25 -0.08 33.48
CA PRO A 550 -8.15 -0.80 32.21
C PRO A 550 -6.78 -1.48 32.08
N VAL A 551 -6.78 -2.73 31.62
CA VAL A 551 -5.56 -3.50 31.33
C VAL A 551 -5.37 -3.57 29.82
N THR A 552 -4.20 -3.12 29.34
CA THR A 552 -3.93 -2.99 27.91
C THR A 552 -3.08 -4.13 27.33
N ALA A 553 -3.11 -4.30 26.01
CA ALA A 553 -2.19 -5.17 25.28
C ALA A 553 -0.71 -4.78 25.51
N GLU A 554 -0.42 -3.52 25.81
CA GLU A 554 0.93 -3.08 26.17
C GLU A 554 1.33 -3.45 27.61
N ASP A 555 0.38 -3.51 28.56
CA ASP A 555 0.66 -4.02 29.91
C ASP A 555 0.95 -5.52 29.93
N LEU A 556 0.39 -6.25 28.96
CA LEU A 556 0.73 -7.64 28.66
C LEU A 556 2.08 -7.80 27.92
N GLY A 557 2.72 -6.71 27.49
CA GLY A 557 4.00 -6.75 26.79
C GLY A 557 3.90 -7.19 25.31
N THR A 558 2.71 -7.19 24.72
CA THR A 558 2.47 -7.81 23.40
C THR A 558 2.61 -6.86 22.21
N THR A 559 2.53 -5.54 22.39
CA THR A 559 2.47 -4.53 21.32
C THR A 559 3.48 -4.77 20.18
N GLY A 560 4.74 -5.07 20.53
CA GLY A 560 5.80 -5.32 19.55
C GLY A 560 5.57 -6.58 18.72
N ALA A 561 5.13 -7.68 19.34
CA ALA A 561 4.86 -8.94 18.65
C ALA A 561 3.63 -8.83 17.73
N LEU A 562 2.57 -8.13 18.17
CA LEU A 562 1.40 -7.84 17.34
C LEU A 562 1.79 -7.01 16.10
N ALA A 563 2.62 -5.97 16.29
CA ALA A 563 3.10 -5.14 15.18
C ALA A 563 4.01 -5.91 14.20
N VAL A 564 4.77 -6.91 14.67
CA VAL A 564 5.57 -7.79 13.80
C VAL A 564 4.67 -8.71 12.96
N LEU A 565 3.64 -9.33 13.55
CA LEU A 565 2.67 -10.15 12.82
C LEU A 565 1.89 -9.35 11.77
N MET A 566 1.58 -8.09 12.08
CA MET A 566 0.86 -7.17 11.18
C MET A 566 1.76 -6.41 10.18
N LYS A 567 3.09 -6.61 10.21
CA LYS A 567 4.08 -5.82 9.47
C LYS A 567 3.83 -5.77 7.96
N ASP A 568 3.45 -6.89 7.35
CA ASP A 568 3.23 -6.99 5.91
C ASP A 568 1.73 -6.84 5.57
N ALA A 569 0.85 -7.18 6.52
CA ALA A 569 -0.60 -6.97 6.43
C ALA A 569 -1.03 -5.50 6.47
N ILE A 570 -0.15 -4.55 6.83
CA ILE A 570 -0.42 -3.09 6.79
C ILE A 570 -0.38 -2.48 5.37
N LYS A 571 0.14 -3.22 4.39
CA LYS A 571 0.37 -2.75 3.02
C LYS A 571 -0.90 -3.01 2.18
N PRO A 572 -1.46 -2.07 1.42
CA PRO A 572 -2.58 -2.35 0.51
C PRO A 572 -2.23 -3.35 -0.59
N THR A 573 -3.19 -4.19 -1.00
CA THR A 573 -3.03 -5.13 -2.11
C THR A 573 -3.56 -4.51 -3.41
N LEU A 574 -2.67 -4.27 -4.38
CA LEU A 574 -2.98 -3.85 -5.74
C LEU A 574 -3.53 -5.03 -6.56
N MET A 575 -4.66 -4.81 -7.21
CA MET A 575 -5.31 -5.66 -8.23
C MET A 575 -5.87 -4.76 -9.36
N GLN A 576 -6.68 -5.30 -10.27
CA GLN A 576 -7.29 -4.54 -11.36
C GLN A 576 -8.72 -4.96 -11.69
N THR A 577 -9.44 -4.08 -12.37
CA THR A 577 -10.75 -4.37 -12.97
C THR A 577 -10.61 -5.10 -14.32
N LEU A 578 -11.72 -5.58 -14.86
CA LEU A 578 -11.80 -6.12 -16.22
C LEU A 578 -11.26 -5.19 -17.33
N GLU A 579 -11.31 -3.86 -17.17
CA GLU A 579 -10.73 -2.90 -18.13
C GLU A 579 -9.29 -2.48 -17.75
N GLY A 580 -8.66 -3.16 -16.79
CA GLY A 580 -7.28 -2.91 -16.37
C GLY A 580 -7.11 -1.60 -15.59
N THR A 581 -8.16 -1.14 -14.90
CA THR A 581 -8.16 0.01 -13.97
C THR A 581 -7.64 -0.45 -12.61
N PRO A 582 -6.77 0.31 -11.91
CA PRO A 582 -6.18 -0.13 -10.65
C PRO A 582 -7.18 -0.14 -9.49
N VAL A 583 -7.06 -1.15 -8.62
CA VAL A 583 -7.89 -1.34 -7.43
C VAL A 583 -7.01 -1.70 -6.25
N PHE A 584 -7.23 -1.06 -5.09
CA PHE A 584 -6.72 -1.55 -3.82
C PHE A 584 -7.79 -2.37 -3.11
N VAL A 585 -7.38 -3.52 -2.60
CA VAL A 585 -8.17 -4.39 -1.72
C VAL A 585 -7.43 -4.44 -0.38
N HIS A 586 -7.98 -3.83 0.67
CA HIS A 586 -7.27 -3.74 1.94
C HIS A 586 -8.16 -3.48 3.15
N ALA A 587 -7.98 -4.32 4.17
CA ALA A 587 -8.85 -4.45 5.35
C ALA A 587 -10.31 -4.79 5.00
N GLY A 588 -11.07 -5.27 5.98
CA GLY A 588 -12.47 -5.68 5.80
C GLY A 588 -13.28 -5.70 7.09
N PRO A 589 -13.23 -4.66 7.94
CA PRO A 589 -13.99 -4.65 9.19
C PRO A 589 -15.49 -4.77 8.95
N PHE A 590 -16.17 -5.42 9.90
CA PHE A 590 -17.63 -5.43 9.98
C PHE A 590 -18.22 -4.01 9.97
N ALA A 591 -19.38 -3.84 9.31
CA ALA A 591 -20.06 -2.54 9.19
C ALA A 591 -21.10 -2.28 10.30
N ASN A 592 -21.38 -3.28 11.16
CA ASN A 592 -22.24 -3.17 12.33
C ASN A 592 -21.41 -2.86 13.60
N ILE A 593 -20.57 -3.78 14.07
CA ILE A 593 -19.76 -3.58 15.29
C ILE A 593 -18.51 -2.70 15.07
N ALA A 594 -18.17 -2.41 13.82
CA ALA A 594 -17.11 -1.50 13.44
C ALA A 594 -17.59 -0.61 12.27
N HIS A 595 -16.67 0.18 11.72
CA HIS A 595 -16.97 1.25 10.77
C HIS A 595 -17.20 0.79 9.32
N GLY A 596 -16.91 -0.45 8.95
CA GLY A 596 -17.37 -1.01 7.67
C GLY A 596 -16.72 -0.48 6.39
N ASN A 597 -15.50 0.05 6.44
CA ASN A 597 -14.81 0.66 5.31
C ASN A 597 -13.46 -0.02 5.00
N SER A 598 -12.95 0.19 3.78
CA SER A 598 -11.56 -0.14 3.39
C SER A 598 -10.54 0.71 4.16
N SER A 599 -9.26 0.35 4.13
CA SER A 599 -8.24 1.03 4.94
C SER A 599 -7.93 2.48 4.53
N VAL A 600 -7.71 3.33 5.52
CA VAL A 600 -7.20 4.71 5.37
C VAL A 600 -5.88 4.78 4.58
N LEU A 601 -4.98 3.80 4.75
CA LEU A 601 -3.72 3.74 4.01
C LEU A 601 -3.92 3.55 2.50
N ALA A 602 -4.85 2.68 2.09
CA ALA A 602 -5.20 2.49 0.69
C ALA A 602 -5.73 3.79 0.07
N ASP A 603 -6.64 4.50 0.76
CA ASP A 603 -7.15 5.78 0.27
C ASP A 603 -6.04 6.83 0.15
N LYS A 604 -5.18 6.97 1.18
CA LYS A 604 -4.08 7.94 1.16
C LYS A 604 -3.09 7.67 0.02
N ILE A 605 -2.70 6.41 -0.18
CA ILE A 605 -1.79 6.01 -1.27
C ILE A 605 -2.45 6.26 -2.63
N ALA A 606 -3.72 5.86 -2.80
CA ALA A 606 -4.47 6.09 -4.04
C ALA A 606 -4.64 7.58 -4.35
N LEU A 607 -4.98 8.41 -3.35
CA LEU A 607 -5.21 9.85 -3.51
C LEU A 607 -3.95 10.59 -3.92
N LYS A 608 -2.78 10.14 -3.46
CA LYS A 608 -1.48 10.59 -3.95
C LYS A 608 -1.25 10.12 -5.38
N LEU A 609 -1.35 8.82 -5.66
CA LEU A 609 -1.09 8.25 -6.99
C LEU A 609 -1.92 8.87 -8.12
N VAL A 610 -3.22 9.13 -7.89
CA VAL A 610 -4.08 9.72 -8.94
C VAL A 610 -3.75 11.20 -9.21
N GLY A 611 -3.25 11.92 -8.20
CA GLY A 611 -2.98 13.36 -8.23
C GLY A 611 -4.23 14.25 -8.24
N LYS A 612 -4.04 15.56 -8.10
CA LYS A 612 -5.08 16.58 -7.92
C LYS A 612 -6.32 16.45 -8.83
N GLU A 613 -6.11 16.17 -10.11
CA GLU A 613 -7.17 16.12 -11.13
C GLU A 613 -7.78 14.70 -11.28
N GLY A 614 -7.24 13.72 -10.56
CA GLY A 614 -7.69 12.33 -10.54
C GLY A 614 -8.67 12.01 -9.40
N PHE A 615 -9.21 10.80 -9.41
CA PHE A 615 -10.34 10.38 -8.54
C PHE A 615 -10.06 9.07 -7.80
N VAL A 616 -10.33 9.03 -6.50
CA VAL A 616 -10.38 7.78 -5.73
C VAL A 616 -11.81 7.48 -5.35
N VAL A 617 -12.30 6.31 -5.78
CA VAL A 617 -13.65 5.81 -5.50
C VAL A 617 -13.53 4.74 -4.40
N THR A 618 -14.02 5.04 -3.20
CA THR A 618 -14.16 4.07 -2.10
C THR A 618 -15.62 3.76 -1.87
N GLU A 619 -15.91 2.66 -1.18
CA GLU A 619 -17.27 2.35 -0.69
C GLU A 619 -17.35 2.25 0.84
N ALA A 620 -18.58 2.34 1.35
CA ALA A 620 -18.92 1.98 2.73
C ALA A 620 -19.94 0.82 2.76
N GLY A 621 -19.80 -0.07 3.76
CA GLY A 621 -20.71 -1.20 3.95
C GLY A 621 -22.13 -0.80 4.41
N PHE A 622 -23.14 -1.57 3.98
CA PHE A 622 -24.57 -1.32 4.23
C PHE A 622 -25.11 -0.03 3.58
N GLY A 623 -26.12 0.63 4.18
CA GLY A 623 -26.73 1.86 3.70
C GLY A 623 -26.02 3.11 4.21
N ALA A 624 -26.43 4.28 3.73
CA ALA A 624 -25.84 5.56 4.15
C ALA A 624 -26.07 5.85 5.65
N ASP A 625 -27.16 5.33 6.22
CA ASP A 625 -27.48 5.36 7.64
C ASP A 625 -26.48 4.63 8.56
N ILE A 626 -25.66 3.71 8.03
CA ILE A 626 -24.65 2.98 8.82
C ILE A 626 -23.24 3.18 8.26
N GLY A 627 -23.01 2.84 6.99
CA GLY A 627 -21.67 2.86 6.41
C GLY A 627 -21.12 4.27 6.24
N MET A 628 -21.93 5.14 5.64
CA MET A 628 -21.54 6.53 5.36
C MET A 628 -21.48 7.37 6.63
N GLU A 629 -22.45 7.21 7.55
CA GLU A 629 -22.43 7.84 8.88
C GLU A 629 -21.10 7.56 9.60
N LYS A 630 -20.68 6.28 9.65
CA LYS A 630 -19.40 5.87 10.26
C LYS A 630 -18.18 6.26 9.44
N PHE A 631 -18.29 6.30 8.11
CA PHE A 631 -17.23 6.82 7.27
C PHE A 631 -16.94 8.29 7.64
N PHE A 632 -17.96 9.14 7.78
CA PHE A 632 -17.77 10.54 8.18
C PHE A 632 -17.37 10.69 9.66
N ASN A 633 -18.10 10.09 10.59
CA ASN A 633 -17.85 10.32 12.02
C ASN A 633 -16.68 9.52 12.61
N ILE A 634 -16.13 8.52 11.90
CA ILE A 634 -14.97 7.72 12.33
C ILE A 634 -13.82 7.79 11.32
N LYS A 635 -14.02 7.34 10.07
CA LYS A 635 -12.92 7.23 9.09
C LYS A 635 -12.37 8.59 8.65
N CYS A 636 -13.21 9.59 8.39
CA CYS A 636 -12.77 10.96 8.08
C CYS A 636 -12.06 11.62 9.27
N ARG A 637 -12.53 11.38 10.52
CA ARG A 637 -11.83 11.84 11.73
C ARG A 637 -10.44 11.22 11.90
N ALA A 638 -10.33 9.90 11.72
CA ALA A 638 -9.06 9.18 11.87
C ALA A 638 -8.05 9.48 10.75
N SER A 639 -8.53 9.72 9.52
CA SER A 639 -7.69 9.93 8.35
C SER A 639 -7.31 11.38 8.08
N GLY A 640 -8.18 12.34 8.46
CA GLY A 640 -8.15 13.72 7.99
C GLY A 640 -8.66 13.91 6.55
N LEU A 641 -9.19 12.86 5.91
CA LEU A 641 -9.72 12.93 4.54
C LEU A 641 -11.19 13.33 4.53
N VAL A 642 -11.58 14.12 3.56
CA VAL A 642 -12.96 14.59 3.33
C VAL A 642 -13.36 14.24 1.88
N PRO A 643 -14.55 13.66 1.64
CA PRO A 643 -15.03 13.39 0.29
C PRO A 643 -15.40 14.68 -0.46
N SER A 644 -15.19 14.68 -1.77
CA SER A 644 -15.72 15.69 -2.70
C SER A 644 -17.17 15.39 -3.11
N VAL A 645 -17.56 14.10 -3.16
CA VAL A 645 -18.88 13.63 -3.66
C VAL A 645 -19.30 12.36 -2.93
N VAL A 646 -20.60 12.22 -2.65
CA VAL A 646 -21.26 10.95 -2.33
C VAL A 646 -22.00 10.43 -3.56
N VAL A 647 -21.83 9.15 -3.88
CA VAL A 647 -22.68 8.41 -4.82
C VAL A 647 -23.62 7.52 -4.02
N LEU A 648 -24.93 7.74 -4.10
CA LEU A 648 -25.95 6.90 -3.46
C LEU A 648 -26.53 5.91 -4.47
N VAL A 649 -26.29 4.62 -4.23
CA VAL A 649 -26.80 3.54 -5.07
C VAL A 649 -28.20 3.11 -4.65
N ALA A 650 -29.10 3.01 -5.63
CA ALA A 650 -30.44 2.46 -5.50
C ALA A 650 -30.77 1.50 -6.67
N THR A 651 -31.81 0.68 -6.51
CA THR A 651 -32.38 -0.16 -7.57
C THR A 651 -33.89 -0.08 -7.51
N VAL A 652 -34.57 -0.15 -8.65
CA VAL A 652 -36.05 -0.09 -8.70
C VAL A 652 -36.67 -1.19 -7.81
N ARG A 653 -36.15 -2.41 -7.90
CA ARG A 653 -36.66 -3.56 -7.13
C ARG A 653 -36.47 -3.40 -5.60
N ALA A 654 -35.34 -2.85 -5.15
CA ALA A 654 -35.14 -2.54 -3.73
C ALA A 654 -36.10 -1.43 -3.26
N LEU A 655 -36.31 -0.38 -4.08
CA LEU A 655 -37.28 0.67 -3.78
C LEU A 655 -38.71 0.10 -3.69
N LYS A 656 -39.13 -0.77 -4.61
CA LYS A 656 -40.43 -1.46 -4.50
C LYS A 656 -40.60 -2.22 -3.18
N MET A 657 -39.55 -2.84 -2.65
CA MET A 657 -39.58 -3.46 -1.32
C MET A 657 -39.71 -2.43 -0.21
N HIS A 658 -39.05 -1.27 -0.34
CA HIS A 658 -39.22 -0.15 0.58
C HIS A 658 -40.63 0.47 0.55
N GLY A 659 -41.32 0.41 -0.59
CA GLY A 659 -42.72 0.85 -0.75
C GLY A 659 -43.78 -0.15 -0.30
N GLY A 660 -43.42 -1.24 0.38
CA GLY A 660 -44.36 -2.26 0.86
C GLY A 660 -44.48 -3.49 -0.05
N GLY A 661 -43.55 -3.68 -0.99
CA GLY A 661 -43.44 -4.90 -1.79
C GLY A 661 -43.29 -6.17 -0.93
N PRO A 662 -43.74 -7.33 -1.42
CA PRO A 662 -43.85 -8.55 -0.62
C PRO A 662 -42.48 -9.11 -0.21
N ASN A 663 -42.41 -9.76 0.96
CA ASN A 663 -41.17 -10.37 1.47
C ASN A 663 -40.53 -11.34 0.46
N VAL A 664 -39.19 -11.26 0.36
CA VAL A 664 -38.33 -12.04 -0.54
C VAL A 664 -37.52 -13.04 0.27
N THR A 665 -37.57 -14.31 -0.12
CA THR A 665 -36.77 -15.39 0.46
C THR A 665 -35.68 -15.80 -0.53
N ALA A 666 -34.43 -15.91 -0.08
CA ALA A 666 -33.32 -16.33 -0.94
C ALA A 666 -33.58 -17.71 -1.56
N GLY A 667 -33.36 -17.84 -2.87
CA GLY A 667 -33.62 -19.07 -3.63
C GLY A 667 -35.08 -19.27 -4.08
N ALA A 668 -36.03 -18.47 -3.60
CA ALA A 668 -37.40 -18.49 -4.12
C ALA A 668 -37.54 -17.61 -5.38
N PRO A 669 -38.43 -17.96 -6.34
CA PRO A 669 -38.76 -17.08 -7.46
C PRO A 669 -39.24 -15.69 -6.98
N LEU A 670 -38.84 -14.64 -7.69
CA LEU A 670 -39.33 -13.29 -7.41
C LEU A 670 -40.82 -13.20 -7.74
N LYS A 671 -41.56 -12.47 -6.90
CA LYS A 671 -42.98 -12.19 -7.14
C LYS A 671 -43.13 -11.12 -8.23
N LYS A 672 -44.30 -11.12 -8.89
CA LYS A 672 -44.61 -10.26 -10.05
C LYS A 672 -44.35 -8.78 -9.79
N GLU A 673 -44.60 -8.32 -8.58
CA GLU A 673 -44.36 -6.94 -8.14
C GLU A 673 -42.90 -6.50 -8.34
N TYR A 674 -41.93 -7.42 -8.37
CA TYR A 674 -40.51 -7.13 -8.62
C TYR A 674 -40.05 -7.37 -10.06
N THR A 675 -40.90 -7.91 -10.93
CA THR A 675 -40.57 -8.25 -12.33
C THR A 675 -41.44 -7.51 -13.36
N GLU A 676 -42.57 -6.96 -12.92
CA GLU A 676 -43.53 -6.16 -13.68
C GLU A 676 -43.51 -4.71 -13.16
N GLU A 677 -44.00 -3.77 -13.97
CA GLU A 677 -44.06 -2.34 -13.62
C GLU A 677 -45.02 -2.10 -12.44
N ASN A 678 -44.59 -1.30 -11.46
CA ASN A 678 -45.38 -0.82 -10.34
C ASN A 678 -44.86 0.54 -9.82
N LEU A 679 -45.23 1.61 -10.54
CA LEU A 679 -44.87 2.99 -10.19
C LEU A 679 -45.28 3.39 -8.76
N LYS A 680 -46.36 2.81 -8.21
CA LYS A 680 -46.83 3.12 -6.85
C LYS A 680 -45.85 2.61 -5.78
N LEU A 681 -45.44 1.34 -5.86
CA LEU A 681 -44.42 0.78 -4.96
C LEU A 681 -43.07 1.49 -5.11
N VAL A 682 -42.70 1.91 -6.33
CA VAL A 682 -41.48 2.69 -6.57
C VAL A 682 -41.57 4.06 -5.87
N SER A 683 -42.67 4.80 -6.06
CA SER A 683 -42.88 6.12 -5.48
C SER A 683 -42.92 6.08 -3.95
N ASP A 684 -43.65 5.14 -3.36
CA ASP A 684 -43.70 4.95 -1.90
C ASP A 684 -42.32 4.53 -1.34
N GLY A 685 -41.58 3.73 -2.10
CA GLY A 685 -40.21 3.31 -1.79
C GLY A 685 -39.16 4.41 -1.85
N CYS A 686 -39.35 5.41 -2.72
CA CYS A 686 -38.48 6.58 -2.80
C CYS A 686 -38.44 7.42 -1.52
N SER A 687 -39.36 7.19 -0.57
CA SER A 687 -39.24 7.71 0.80
C SER A 687 -37.90 7.33 1.46
N ASN A 688 -37.43 6.08 1.29
CA ASN A 688 -36.13 5.66 1.83
C ASN A 688 -34.98 6.33 1.10
N LEU A 689 -35.03 6.42 -0.24
CA LEU A 689 -34.02 7.12 -1.04
C LEU A 689 -33.90 8.59 -0.62
N LYS A 690 -35.02 9.30 -0.49
CA LYS A 690 -35.08 10.67 0.01
C LYS A 690 -34.40 10.79 1.37
N LYS A 691 -34.76 9.95 2.34
CA LYS A 691 -34.14 9.97 3.68
C LYS A 691 -32.64 9.73 3.64
N GLN A 692 -32.14 8.90 2.72
CA GLN A 692 -30.72 8.62 2.57
C GLN A 692 -29.96 9.80 1.91
N ILE A 693 -30.61 10.54 1.00
CA ILE A 693 -30.09 11.82 0.47
C ILE A 693 -30.04 12.88 1.57
N GLU A 694 -31.11 13.03 2.36
CA GLU A 694 -31.15 13.92 3.53
C GLU A 694 -30.02 13.61 4.52
N ILE A 695 -29.76 12.32 4.81
CA ILE A 695 -28.66 11.89 5.69
C ILE A 695 -27.31 12.34 5.14
N ALA A 696 -27.06 12.25 3.84
CA ALA A 696 -25.83 12.79 3.24
C ALA A 696 -25.77 14.32 3.31
N GLY A 697 -26.91 15.01 3.10
CA GLY A 697 -27.06 16.46 3.23
C GLY A 697 -26.67 17.00 4.60
N LEU A 698 -26.93 16.26 5.69
CA LEU A 698 -26.50 16.62 7.06
C LEU A 698 -24.99 16.86 7.19
N PHE A 699 -24.18 16.20 6.36
CA PHE A 699 -22.72 16.33 6.34
C PHE A 699 -22.22 17.37 5.33
N GLY A 700 -23.07 17.94 4.49
CA GLY A 700 -22.72 19.01 3.56
C GLY A 700 -21.88 18.59 2.34
N VAL A 701 -22.00 17.33 1.90
CA VAL A 701 -21.30 16.77 0.73
C VAL A 701 -22.29 16.64 -0.45
N PRO A 702 -21.93 17.06 -1.69
CA PRO A 702 -22.78 16.86 -2.87
C PRO A 702 -23.12 15.39 -3.14
N VAL A 703 -24.39 15.11 -3.48
CA VAL A 703 -24.93 13.76 -3.67
C VAL A 703 -25.30 13.51 -5.14
N VAL A 704 -24.79 12.44 -5.73
CA VAL A 704 -25.24 11.92 -7.04
C VAL A 704 -25.91 10.57 -6.81
N VAL A 705 -27.14 10.39 -7.30
CA VAL A 705 -27.82 9.08 -7.22
C VAL A 705 -27.45 8.22 -8.44
N ALA A 706 -26.99 7.00 -8.18
CA ALA A 706 -26.73 5.99 -9.19
C ALA A 706 -27.84 4.93 -9.13
N LEU A 707 -28.75 4.97 -10.10
CA LEU A 707 -29.77 3.93 -10.25
C LEU A 707 -29.18 2.76 -11.02
N ASN A 708 -28.86 1.67 -10.33
CA ASN A 708 -28.33 0.46 -10.94
C ASN A 708 -29.49 -0.33 -11.59
N VAL A 709 -29.51 -0.37 -12.92
CA VAL A 709 -30.66 -0.82 -13.72
C VAL A 709 -30.66 -2.33 -13.88
N PHE A 710 -31.84 -2.95 -13.72
CA PHE A 710 -32.07 -4.36 -14.05
C PHE A 710 -32.94 -4.53 -15.29
N ARG A 711 -32.82 -5.68 -15.96
CA ARG A 711 -33.57 -6.04 -17.18
C ARG A 711 -35.11 -5.94 -17.06
N THR A 712 -35.64 -6.00 -15.84
CA THR A 712 -37.08 -5.93 -15.54
C THR A 712 -37.58 -4.52 -15.23
N ASP A 713 -36.67 -3.55 -15.08
CA ASP A 713 -37.02 -2.19 -14.68
C ASP A 713 -37.55 -1.43 -15.91
N SER A 714 -38.73 -0.82 -15.81
CA SER A 714 -39.31 -0.10 -16.95
C SER A 714 -38.70 1.30 -17.10
N PRO A 715 -38.74 1.91 -18.31
CA PRO A 715 -38.33 3.31 -18.48
C PRO A 715 -39.07 4.27 -17.55
N ALA A 716 -40.39 4.09 -17.36
CA ALA A 716 -41.18 4.94 -16.47
C ALA A 716 -40.78 4.80 -15.00
N GLU A 717 -40.33 3.63 -14.55
CA GLU A 717 -39.78 3.42 -13.21
C GLU A 717 -38.41 4.07 -13.03
N ILE A 718 -37.57 3.97 -14.06
CA ILE A 718 -36.24 4.59 -14.10
C ILE A 718 -36.35 6.12 -14.01
N ASP A 719 -37.22 6.71 -14.84
CA ASP A 719 -37.45 8.14 -14.90
C ASP A 719 -38.02 8.65 -13.56
N LEU A 720 -39.05 7.98 -13.02
CA LEU A 720 -39.67 8.34 -11.73
C LEU A 720 -38.65 8.37 -10.58
N VAL A 721 -37.76 7.39 -10.48
CA VAL A 721 -36.72 7.37 -9.43
C VAL A 721 -35.74 8.52 -9.62
N CYS A 722 -35.32 8.80 -10.85
CA CYS A 722 -34.37 9.88 -11.15
C CYS A 722 -34.97 11.27 -10.89
N GLU A 723 -36.25 11.48 -11.20
CA GLU A 723 -37.00 12.69 -10.88
C GLU A 723 -37.16 12.87 -9.37
N MET A 724 -37.63 11.85 -8.65
CA MET A 724 -37.84 11.93 -7.19
C MET A 724 -36.52 12.13 -6.43
N ALA A 725 -35.40 11.59 -6.92
CA ALA A 725 -34.07 11.86 -6.39
C ALA A 725 -33.67 13.33 -6.52
N LYS A 726 -33.85 13.93 -7.71
CA LYS A 726 -33.54 15.34 -7.99
C LYS A 726 -34.45 16.30 -7.20
N GLN A 727 -35.74 15.95 -7.07
CA GLN A 727 -36.68 16.67 -6.18
C GLN A 727 -36.31 16.55 -4.69
N SER A 728 -35.49 15.57 -4.32
CA SER A 728 -34.99 15.34 -2.95
C SER A 728 -33.58 15.92 -2.72
N GLU A 729 -33.22 16.99 -3.43
CA GLU A 729 -31.94 17.72 -3.32
C GLU A 729 -30.68 16.95 -3.76
N ALA A 730 -30.81 15.81 -4.47
CA ALA A 730 -29.66 15.22 -5.15
C ALA A 730 -29.16 16.15 -6.27
N PHE A 731 -27.84 16.34 -6.36
CA PHE A 731 -27.21 17.17 -7.40
C PHE A 731 -27.45 16.61 -8.81
N ASP A 732 -27.47 15.29 -8.94
CA ASP A 732 -27.88 14.59 -10.16
C ASP A 732 -28.37 13.17 -9.82
N ALA A 733 -29.04 12.53 -10.76
CA ALA A 733 -29.53 11.15 -10.66
C ALA A 733 -29.47 10.52 -12.05
N VAL A 734 -28.81 9.35 -12.15
CA VAL A 734 -28.39 8.76 -13.42
C VAL A 734 -28.63 7.24 -13.44
N PRO A 735 -29.27 6.69 -14.49
CA PRO A 735 -29.37 5.25 -14.71
C PRO A 735 -28.02 4.66 -15.14
N CYS A 736 -27.66 3.50 -14.59
CA CYS A 736 -26.35 2.88 -14.74
C CYS A 736 -26.48 1.42 -15.20
N ASN A 737 -25.85 1.10 -16.33
CA ASN A 737 -25.88 -0.22 -16.99
C ASN A 737 -24.52 -0.93 -16.95
N HIS A 738 -23.63 -0.56 -16.03
CA HIS A 738 -22.25 -1.06 -15.96
C HIS A 738 -22.14 -2.57 -15.69
N TRP A 739 -23.18 -3.20 -15.12
CA TRP A 739 -23.22 -4.66 -14.97
C TRP A 739 -23.24 -5.38 -16.33
N SER A 740 -23.99 -4.86 -17.32
CA SER A 740 -24.01 -5.40 -18.69
C SER A 740 -22.92 -4.80 -19.60
N ASP A 741 -22.53 -3.54 -19.39
CA ASP A 741 -21.73 -2.78 -20.35
C ASP A 741 -20.32 -2.39 -19.87
N GLY A 742 -19.93 -2.79 -18.66
CA GLY A 742 -18.67 -2.39 -18.04
C GLY A 742 -18.59 -0.87 -17.83
N GLY A 743 -17.40 -0.27 -17.94
CA GLY A 743 -17.22 1.18 -17.74
C GLY A 743 -18.07 2.05 -18.68
N ARG A 744 -18.41 1.55 -19.88
CA ARG A 744 -19.29 2.25 -20.83
C ARG A 744 -20.66 2.54 -20.22
N GLY A 745 -21.20 1.60 -19.44
CA GLY A 745 -22.51 1.70 -18.78
C GLY A 745 -22.58 2.67 -17.59
N ALA A 746 -21.47 3.31 -17.22
CA ALA A 746 -21.41 4.31 -16.13
C ALA A 746 -20.74 5.64 -16.55
N VAL A 747 -20.59 5.90 -17.86
CA VAL A 747 -19.98 7.15 -18.37
C VAL A 747 -20.76 8.40 -17.92
N GLU A 748 -22.09 8.37 -17.97
CA GLU A 748 -22.92 9.50 -17.51
C GLU A 748 -22.78 9.75 -16.01
N LEU A 749 -22.74 8.68 -15.20
CA LEU A 749 -22.48 8.76 -13.76
C LEU A 749 -21.10 9.38 -13.49
N ALA A 750 -20.07 8.96 -14.22
CA ALA A 750 -18.73 9.51 -14.11
C ALA A 750 -18.68 11.01 -14.47
N GLN A 751 -19.43 11.44 -15.48
CA GLN A 751 -19.58 12.86 -15.80
C GLN A 751 -20.33 13.63 -14.70
N ALA A 752 -21.42 13.08 -14.15
CA ALA A 752 -22.16 13.67 -13.05
C ALA A 752 -21.30 13.82 -11.78
N VAL A 753 -20.52 12.79 -11.41
CA VAL A 753 -19.56 12.83 -10.30
C VAL A 753 -18.48 13.90 -10.56
N ARG A 754 -17.95 14.01 -11.78
CA ARG A 754 -16.99 15.09 -12.12
C ARG A 754 -17.62 16.47 -11.94
N ARG A 755 -18.86 16.70 -12.41
CA ARG A 755 -19.60 17.97 -12.19
C ARG A 755 -19.81 18.26 -10.70
N ALA A 756 -20.25 17.27 -9.93
CA ALA A 756 -20.47 17.40 -8.48
C ALA A 756 -19.17 17.71 -7.72
N SER A 757 -18.05 17.09 -8.11
CA SER A 757 -16.74 17.25 -7.44
C SER A 757 -16.11 18.65 -7.57
N ASN A 758 -16.70 19.50 -8.41
CA ASN A 758 -16.31 20.89 -8.60
C ASN A 758 -17.22 21.87 -7.84
N GLN A 759 -18.27 21.39 -7.17
CA GLN A 759 -19.08 22.21 -6.28
C GLN A 759 -18.38 22.43 -4.93
N PRO A 760 -18.69 23.53 -4.21
CA PRO A 760 -18.24 23.71 -2.83
C PRO A 760 -18.76 22.58 -1.93
N CYS A 761 -17.87 21.99 -1.12
CA CYS A 761 -18.21 20.99 -0.11
C CYS A 761 -18.08 21.64 1.27
N ASN A 762 -19.21 21.79 1.97
CA ASN A 762 -19.28 22.41 3.30
C ASN A 762 -19.32 21.32 4.38
N PHE A 763 -18.29 20.47 4.37
CA PHE A 763 -18.22 19.27 5.19
C PHE A 763 -18.30 19.58 6.69
N ARG A 764 -19.17 18.86 7.40
CA ARG A 764 -19.30 18.94 8.86
C ARG A 764 -19.53 17.56 9.45
N TYR A 765 -19.05 17.32 10.67
CA TYR A 765 -19.41 16.14 11.46
C TYR A 765 -20.82 16.28 12.07
N LEU A 766 -21.45 15.16 12.40
CA LEU A 766 -22.84 15.14 12.90
C LEU A 766 -22.99 15.67 14.35
N TYR A 767 -21.93 15.47 15.14
CA TYR A 767 -21.83 15.79 16.57
C TYR A 767 -20.38 16.15 16.95
N ASP A 768 -20.20 16.89 18.05
CA ASP A 768 -18.89 17.11 18.66
C ASP A 768 -18.46 15.88 19.49
N LEU A 769 -17.16 15.62 19.59
CA LEU A 769 -16.61 14.54 20.38
C LEU A 769 -16.72 14.79 21.89
N GLU A 770 -16.66 16.04 22.32
CA GLU A 770 -16.76 16.45 23.74
C GLU A 770 -18.17 16.28 24.32
N LEU A 771 -19.18 15.98 23.49
CA LEU A 771 -20.52 15.66 23.97
C LEU A 771 -20.53 14.34 24.74
N PRO A 772 -21.36 14.19 25.80
CA PRO A 772 -21.52 12.93 26.52
C PRO A 772 -21.87 11.78 25.58
N ILE A 773 -21.38 10.57 25.90
CA ILE A 773 -21.63 9.35 25.09
C ILE A 773 -23.12 9.19 24.76
N THR A 774 -24.00 9.29 25.77
CA THR A 774 -25.47 9.23 25.62
C THR A 774 -26.02 10.23 24.60
N GLU A 775 -25.48 11.45 24.57
CA GLU A 775 -25.96 12.49 23.66
C GLU A 775 -25.51 12.25 22.22
N LYS A 776 -24.27 11.77 22.02
CA LYS A 776 -23.79 11.35 20.69
C LYS A 776 -24.63 10.20 20.12
N ILE A 777 -25.02 9.24 20.97
CA ILE A 777 -25.94 8.14 20.59
C ILE A 777 -27.33 8.70 20.20
N ARG A 778 -27.89 9.60 21.02
CA ARG A 778 -29.19 10.24 20.77
C ARG A 778 -29.20 11.03 19.46
N ILE A 779 -28.17 11.82 19.20
CA ILE A 779 -28.04 12.61 17.97
C ILE A 779 -28.07 11.71 16.72
N ILE A 780 -27.36 10.57 16.73
CA ILE A 780 -27.41 9.60 15.63
C ILE A 780 -28.82 9.02 15.51
N ALA A 781 -29.41 8.57 16.62
CA ALA A 781 -30.75 7.96 16.63
C ALA A 781 -31.83 8.90 16.06
N GLN A 782 -31.83 10.17 16.46
CA GLN A 782 -32.82 11.15 16.02
C GLN A 782 -32.56 11.63 14.59
N LYS A 783 -31.35 12.11 14.27
CA LYS A 783 -31.07 12.74 12.96
C LYS A 783 -30.97 11.72 11.82
N ILE A 784 -30.29 10.60 12.07
CA ILE A 784 -30.02 9.57 11.05
C ILE A 784 -31.20 8.60 10.97
N TYR A 785 -31.60 7.98 12.08
CA TYR A 785 -32.62 6.92 12.06
C TYR A 785 -34.07 7.41 12.13
N GLY A 786 -34.31 8.66 12.56
CA GLY A 786 -35.68 9.16 12.78
C GLY A 786 -36.34 8.59 14.05
N ALA A 787 -35.55 8.06 14.99
CA ALA A 787 -36.04 7.64 16.29
C ALA A 787 -36.51 8.86 17.11
N GLN A 788 -37.49 8.67 17.98
CA GLN A 788 -37.97 9.72 18.89
C GLN A 788 -36.94 10.01 19.99
N ASP A 789 -36.43 8.96 20.64
CA ASP A 789 -35.33 9.01 21.62
C ASP A 789 -34.65 7.63 21.68
N ILE A 790 -33.74 7.46 22.64
CA ILE A 790 -33.04 6.22 22.97
C ILE A 790 -33.49 5.69 24.35
N GLU A 791 -33.54 4.37 24.50
CA GLU A 791 -33.77 3.70 25.79
C GLU A 791 -32.48 2.99 26.20
N LEU A 792 -31.92 3.31 27.38
CA LEU A 792 -30.70 2.70 27.88
C LEU A 792 -31.02 1.58 28.88
N SER A 793 -30.51 0.38 28.64
CA SER A 793 -30.51 -0.67 29.67
C SER A 793 -29.62 -0.28 30.86
N SER A 794 -29.84 -0.89 32.02
CA SER A 794 -28.97 -0.73 33.20
C SER A 794 -27.51 -1.16 32.92
N ALA A 795 -27.31 -2.16 32.06
CA ALA A 795 -25.98 -2.58 31.60
C ALA A 795 -25.33 -1.51 30.72
N ALA A 796 -26.07 -0.98 29.73
CA ALA A 796 -25.60 0.09 28.85
C ALA A 796 -25.21 1.35 29.65
N GLN A 797 -26.04 1.79 30.60
CA GLN A 797 -25.74 2.93 31.46
C GLN A 797 -24.51 2.70 32.35
N SER A 798 -24.34 1.49 32.89
CA SER A 798 -23.15 1.11 33.68
C SER A 798 -21.87 1.19 32.84
N GLN A 799 -21.90 0.72 31.59
CA GLN A 799 -20.75 0.80 30.68
C GLN A 799 -20.45 2.25 30.26
N ILE A 800 -21.48 3.06 29.93
CA ILE A 800 -21.33 4.49 29.62
C ILE A 800 -20.63 5.23 30.77
N ASN A 801 -21.08 5.00 32.01
CA ASN A 801 -20.48 5.62 33.20
C ASN A 801 -19.01 5.21 33.35
N ARG A 802 -18.69 3.91 33.19
CA ARG A 802 -17.32 3.38 33.26
C ARG A 802 -16.40 3.98 32.21
N TYR A 803 -16.79 3.99 30.92
CA TYR A 803 -15.96 4.56 29.85
C TYR A 803 -15.76 6.07 30.03
N SER A 804 -16.75 6.78 30.56
CA SER A 804 -16.61 8.21 30.91
C SER A 804 -15.58 8.41 32.04
N GLN A 805 -15.66 7.63 33.11
CA GLN A 805 -14.70 7.67 34.24
C GLN A 805 -13.27 7.26 33.82
N GLN A 806 -13.13 6.35 32.85
CA GLN A 806 -11.85 5.90 32.31
C GLN A 806 -11.27 6.87 31.24
N GLY A 807 -11.92 8.02 30.97
CA GLY A 807 -11.43 9.02 30.02
C GLY A 807 -11.70 8.70 28.55
N PHE A 808 -12.48 7.66 28.25
CA PHE A 808 -12.87 7.28 26.89
C PHE A 808 -14.13 8.02 26.40
N GLY A 809 -14.66 8.95 27.21
CA GLY A 809 -15.86 9.74 26.91
C GLY A 809 -15.85 10.42 25.54
N ASN A 810 -14.68 10.86 25.08
CA ASN A 810 -14.55 11.68 23.85
C ASN A 810 -14.39 10.84 22.56
N LEU A 811 -14.50 9.51 22.64
CA LEU A 811 -14.48 8.67 21.44
C LEU A 811 -15.75 8.85 20.58
N PRO A 812 -15.67 8.71 19.25
CA PRO A 812 -16.83 8.66 18.36
C PRO A 812 -17.66 7.39 18.57
N ILE A 813 -18.91 7.42 18.09
CA ILE A 813 -19.90 6.36 18.24
C ILE A 813 -20.01 5.54 16.94
N CYS A 814 -20.06 4.21 17.09
CA CYS A 814 -20.25 3.23 16.03
C CYS A 814 -21.51 2.39 16.31
N MET A 815 -22.68 2.83 15.82
CA MET A 815 -23.95 2.13 16.12
C MET A 815 -24.00 0.71 15.54
N ALA A 816 -24.16 -0.30 16.39
CA ALA A 816 -24.27 -1.70 15.99
C ALA A 816 -25.75 -2.15 15.97
N LYS A 817 -26.43 -1.87 14.86
CA LYS A 817 -27.86 -2.18 14.62
C LYS A 817 -28.06 -3.08 13.39
N THR A 818 -29.30 -3.51 13.18
CA THR A 818 -29.69 -4.19 11.92
C THR A 818 -29.46 -3.26 10.73
N HIS A 819 -28.99 -3.82 9.61
CA HIS A 819 -28.74 -3.10 8.36
C HIS A 819 -29.93 -3.11 7.39
N LEU A 820 -31.04 -3.74 7.76
CA LEU A 820 -32.19 -3.98 6.87
C LEU A 820 -33.33 -2.95 7.03
N SER A 821 -33.16 -1.98 7.93
CA SER A 821 -34.15 -0.95 8.32
C SER A 821 -33.40 0.24 8.90
N LEU A 822 -34.01 1.43 8.91
CA LEU A 822 -33.51 2.57 9.71
C LEU A 822 -33.72 2.33 11.23
N SER A 823 -34.78 1.61 11.61
CA SER A 823 -35.07 1.26 13.01
C SER A 823 -34.22 0.09 13.51
N HIS A 824 -34.53 -0.43 14.70
CA HIS A 824 -33.95 -1.65 15.25
C HIS A 824 -34.61 -2.94 14.71
N MET A 825 -35.76 -2.83 14.04
CA MET A 825 -36.56 -3.94 13.52
C MET A 825 -36.31 -4.15 12.01
N PRO A 826 -35.75 -5.30 11.57
CA PRO A 826 -35.32 -5.51 10.18
C PRO A 826 -36.45 -5.53 9.15
N GLU A 827 -37.68 -5.84 9.57
CA GLU A 827 -38.85 -5.94 8.73
C GLU A 827 -39.56 -4.60 8.48
N TRP A 828 -39.22 -3.54 9.24
CA TRP A 828 -39.81 -2.21 9.03
C TRP A 828 -39.12 -1.51 7.86
N LYS A 829 -39.85 -1.36 6.75
CA LYS A 829 -39.36 -0.78 5.50
C LYS A 829 -39.73 0.70 5.36
N GLY A 830 -39.40 1.30 4.21
CA GLY A 830 -39.58 2.75 3.97
C GLY A 830 -38.75 3.61 4.94
N VAL A 831 -39.42 4.53 5.62
CA VAL A 831 -38.89 5.39 6.70
C VAL A 831 -39.78 5.24 7.94
N PRO A 832 -39.45 4.32 8.86
CA PRO A 832 -40.24 4.13 10.08
C PRO A 832 -40.19 5.36 11.00
N THR A 833 -41.26 5.62 11.75
CA THR A 833 -41.40 6.78 12.64
C THR A 833 -41.96 6.38 14.00
N GLY A 834 -41.83 7.25 15.01
CA GLY A 834 -42.50 7.08 16.31
C GLY A 834 -41.94 5.94 17.18
N PHE A 835 -40.68 5.53 16.94
CA PHE A 835 -40.03 4.46 17.69
C PHE A 835 -38.91 5.00 18.59
N VAL A 836 -38.75 4.36 19.75
CA VAL A 836 -37.58 4.55 20.64
C VAL A 836 -36.53 3.50 20.26
N LEU A 837 -35.24 3.86 20.31
CA LEU A 837 -34.15 2.96 19.95
C LEU A 837 -33.57 2.27 21.20
N PRO A 838 -33.74 0.94 21.38
CA PRO A 838 -33.24 0.25 22.56
C PRO A 838 -31.74 -0.01 22.47
N ILE A 839 -30.99 0.44 23.48
CA ILE A 839 -29.55 0.23 23.65
C ILE A 839 -29.36 -0.86 24.72
N SER A 840 -29.03 -2.07 24.30
CA SER A 840 -28.97 -3.24 25.18
C SER A 840 -27.67 -3.32 25.99
N ASP A 841 -26.55 -2.91 25.39
CA ASP A 841 -25.19 -2.93 25.94
C ASP A 841 -24.34 -1.87 25.24
N VAL A 842 -23.20 -1.47 25.83
CA VAL A 842 -22.25 -0.55 25.20
C VAL A 842 -20.83 -1.10 25.35
N ARG A 843 -20.15 -1.26 24.23
CA ARG A 843 -18.78 -1.78 24.16
C ARG A 843 -17.84 -0.74 23.56
N ALA A 844 -16.54 -0.97 23.66
CA ALA A 844 -15.55 -0.06 23.12
C ALA A 844 -14.40 -0.81 22.44
N SER A 845 -13.91 -0.24 21.35
CA SER A 845 -12.67 -0.64 20.67
C SER A 845 -11.69 0.51 20.83
N ILE A 846 -10.94 0.50 21.93
CA ILE A 846 -10.12 1.62 22.40
C ILE A 846 -8.88 1.85 21.52
N GLY A 847 -8.26 0.79 21.01
CA GLY A 847 -7.17 0.88 20.05
C GLY A 847 -7.65 1.33 18.66
N ALA A 848 -8.83 0.88 18.22
CA ALA A 848 -9.45 1.40 17.00
C ALA A 848 -9.94 2.86 17.18
N GLY A 849 -10.32 3.24 18.40
CA GLY A 849 -10.72 4.59 18.78
C GLY A 849 -12.21 4.88 18.58
N PHE A 850 -13.10 3.97 18.97
CA PHE A 850 -14.56 4.23 18.99
C PHE A 850 -15.30 3.41 20.06
N ILE A 851 -16.49 3.89 20.45
CA ILE A 851 -17.46 3.21 21.30
C ILE A 851 -18.60 2.68 20.42
N TYR A 852 -19.04 1.44 20.61
CA TYR A 852 -20.11 0.82 19.82
C TYR A 852 -21.29 0.35 20.71
N PRO A 853 -22.41 1.08 20.71
CA PRO A 853 -23.66 0.66 21.35
C PRO A 853 -24.32 -0.47 20.57
N LEU A 854 -24.81 -1.48 21.29
CA LEU A 854 -25.55 -2.59 20.71
C LEU A 854 -27.06 -2.29 20.67
N VAL A 855 -27.64 -2.41 19.48
CA VAL A 855 -29.06 -2.19 19.22
C VAL A 855 -29.65 -3.52 18.74
N GLY A 856 -30.24 -4.26 19.68
CA GLY A 856 -30.67 -5.65 19.48
C GLY A 856 -29.52 -6.65 19.61
N THR A 857 -29.73 -7.86 19.07
CA THR A 857 -28.75 -8.96 19.12
C THR A 857 -27.91 -9.03 17.84
N MET A 858 -26.59 -8.93 17.98
CA MET A 858 -25.64 -9.06 16.87
C MET A 858 -24.84 -10.34 17.02
N SER A 859 -24.82 -11.19 15.98
CA SER A 859 -23.94 -12.36 15.95
C SER A 859 -22.62 -11.99 15.29
N THR A 860 -21.54 -12.08 16.07
CA THR A 860 -20.15 -11.86 15.65
C THR A 860 -19.48 -13.11 15.07
N MET A 861 -20.16 -14.26 15.15
CA MET A 861 -19.73 -15.52 14.55
C MET A 861 -20.92 -16.12 13.76
N PRO A 862 -20.94 -16.01 12.42
CA PRO A 862 -21.98 -16.62 11.59
C PRO A 862 -21.93 -18.15 11.69
N GLY A 863 -23.01 -18.82 11.28
CA GLY A 863 -23.08 -20.27 11.21
C GLY A 863 -23.36 -20.74 9.79
N LEU A 864 -22.78 -21.88 9.40
CA LEU A 864 -23.13 -22.57 8.16
C LEU A 864 -24.65 -22.86 8.07
N PRO A 865 -25.26 -22.79 6.86
CA PRO A 865 -26.65 -23.20 6.63
C PRO A 865 -26.77 -24.74 6.55
N THR A 866 -28.00 -25.27 6.41
CA THR A 866 -28.25 -26.72 6.30
C THR A 866 -27.59 -27.35 5.07
N ARG A 867 -27.52 -26.62 3.95
CA ARG A 867 -26.72 -26.97 2.78
C ARG A 867 -25.72 -25.83 2.51
N PRO A 868 -24.48 -25.94 2.99
CA PRO A 868 -23.42 -24.99 2.66
C PRO A 868 -22.95 -25.10 1.21
N CYS A 869 -22.43 -24.01 0.66
CA CYS A 869 -21.93 -23.99 -0.72
C CYS A 869 -20.71 -24.88 -0.95
N PHE A 870 -19.96 -25.25 0.08
CA PHE A 870 -18.85 -26.20 -0.07
C PHE A 870 -19.25 -27.59 -0.59
N TYR A 871 -20.54 -27.94 -0.59
CA TYR A 871 -21.03 -29.16 -1.26
C TYR A 871 -20.84 -29.13 -2.78
N ASP A 872 -20.75 -27.94 -3.36
CA ASP A 872 -20.61 -27.72 -4.79
C ASP A 872 -19.20 -27.20 -5.16
N ILE A 873 -18.36 -26.88 -4.15
CA ILE A 873 -16.99 -26.41 -4.34
C ILE A 873 -16.05 -27.60 -4.53
N ASP A 874 -15.23 -27.54 -5.58
CA ASP A 874 -14.22 -28.55 -5.88
C ASP A 874 -12.99 -27.91 -6.57
N LEU A 875 -11.89 -28.64 -6.70
CA LEU A 875 -10.69 -28.23 -7.43
C LEU A 875 -10.39 -29.24 -8.53
N ASP A 876 -10.33 -28.76 -9.78
CA ASP A 876 -9.93 -29.59 -10.91
C ASP A 876 -8.42 -29.93 -10.84
N PRO A 877 -8.02 -31.20 -10.74
CA PRO A 877 -6.62 -31.56 -10.48
C PRO A 877 -5.71 -31.48 -11.72
N GLU A 878 -6.27 -31.29 -12.92
CA GLU A 878 -5.49 -31.14 -14.16
C GLU A 878 -5.33 -29.67 -14.57
N THR A 879 -6.39 -28.88 -14.38
CA THR A 879 -6.43 -27.46 -14.79
C THR A 879 -6.25 -26.47 -13.64
N GLU A 880 -6.22 -26.96 -12.39
CA GLU A 880 -6.18 -26.16 -11.14
C GLU A 880 -7.35 -25.16 -10.98
N GLN A 881 -8.43 -25.33 -11.76
CA GLN A 881 -9.59 -24.43 -11.71
C GLN A 881 -10.55 -24.78 -10.56
N VAL A 882 -10.99 -23.77 -9.81
CA VAL A 882 -11.97 -23.95 -8.73
C VAL A 882 -13.38 -24.04 -9.30
N LYS A 883 -14.16 -25.04 -8.91
CA LYS A 883 -15.57 -25.20 -9.31
C LYS A 883 -16.48 -24.77 -8.16
N GLY A 884 -17.70 -24.31 -8.48
CA GLY A 884 -18.79 -24.01 -7.53
C GLY A 884 -18.57 -22.92 -6.47
N LEU A 885 -17.49 -22.13 -6.54
CA LEU A 885 -17.21 -21.05 -5.59
C LEU A 885 -18.19 -19.86 -5.69
N PHE A 886 -18.87 -19.72 -6.85
CA PHE A 886 -19.69 -18.57 -7.23
C PHE A 886 -21.07 -18.98 -7.75
#